data_AF-A0A453BG28-F1
#
_entry.id   AF-A0A453BG28-F1
#
_cell.length_a   1.000
_cell.length_b   1.000
_cell.length_c   1.000
_cell.angle_alpha   90.00
_cell.angle_beta   90.00
_cell.angle_gamma   90.00
#
_symmetry.space_group_name_H-M   'P 1'
#
loop_
_entity.id
_entity.type
_entity.pdbx_description
1 polymer ?
#
loop_
_entity_poly.entity_id
_entity_poly.type
_entity_poly.pdbx_seq_one_letter_code
_entity_poly.pdbx_strand_id
1 'polypeptide(L)'
;KVAKTPPSTRSRKLVSQTSKEMRWKGESAGKTTSGEALYKCAYARELRIDVGGAVTLEDDSGEIVICFVEYMFQKSDGAKMVHGRILQKGSETVLGNAANERDIFLTNDCLEFELKDIKELVSVNLQSMPWGHKYRKENSEAEKIGWAKAEERKKKGLPMEYLCRSLYWPEKGAFFSLPCDKLGLGNGVCGSCEHREPDCDELRILTKTSFIYRKVTYSVHDFLYIRPEFFSQEEDRGTYKAGRNIGLKPYAVCHLLDLCGPAGSKKVDPASTKVSVRRFYRPDDISTAKAYTSDIREVYYSEDIINVPVDMVEGKCEVRKKIDISNSDLPVMIEHVFFCEHFYDRATGALKQLPSNVKLMSVARKATGALKKNKGKQICEDNEVDSGKWMEVPKESRIATLDIFAGCGGLSEGLQQAGVSFTKWAIEYEEPAGEAFRQNHPEAAVFVDNCNVILKAIMDKCGDSDDCVSTSEAAEQAAKLAEENIKNLPVPGEVEFINGGPPCQGFSGMNRFNQSPWSKVQCEMILAFLSFAEYFRPRFFLLENVRNFVSFNKGQTFRLAVASLLEMGYQVRFGILEAGTFGVAQSRKRAFIWAAAPGEILPDWPEPMHVFASPELKITLPDGKYYAAAKSTAGGAPFRAITVRDTIGDLPKVENGASKLILEYGGEPTSWFQKKIRGSTIALNDHISKEMNELNLIRCKHIPKRPGCDWHDLPDEKVNETVLLCSCIHCFC
;
A
#
# COMPACT_ATOMS: atom_id res chain seq x y z
N LYS A 1 -1.07 -22.68 -22.58
CA LYS A 1 -0.20 -22.68 -23.78
C LYS A 1 -1.05 -22.51 -25.04
N VAL A 2 -1.19 -21.28 -25.50
CA VAL A 2 -1.39 -20.89 -26.90
C VAL A 2 -0.47 -19.68 -27.06
N ALA A 3 0.58 -19.81 -27.86
CA ALA A 3 1.62 -18.81 -27.99
C ALA A 3 1.06 -17.59 -28.74
N LYS A 4 1.06 -16.41 -28.10
CA LYS A 4 0.86 -15.14 -28.80
C LYS A 4 2.20 -14.73 -29.41
N THR A 5 2.26 -14.76 -30.74
CA THR A 5 3.31 -14.17 -31.58
C THR A 5 3.39 -12.66 -31.32
N PRO A 6 4.56 -12.00 -31.45
CA PRO A 6 4.67 -10.56 -31.32
C PRO A 6 3.88 -9.89 -32.47
N PRO A 7 3.26 -8.71 -32.27
CA PRO A 7 2.62 -8.02 -33.37
C PRO A 7 3.70 -7.58 -34.37
N SER A 8 3.70 -8.25 -35.52
CA SER A 8 4.44 -7.86 -36.72
C SER A 8 4.05 -6.45 -37.12
N THR A 9 5.03 -5.60 -37.38
CA THR A 9 4.88 -4.36 -38.15
C THR A 9 4.30 -4.68 -39.54
N ARG A 10 2.98 -4.67 -39.66
CA ARG A 10 2.27 -4.75 -40.95
C ARG A 10 1.83 -3.35 -41.36
N SER A 11 2.71 -2.67 -42.11
CA SER A 11 2.30 -1.59 -42.99
C SER A 11 1.38 -2.17 -44.07
N ARG A 12 0.13 -1.72 -44.18
CA ARG A 12 -0.64 -1.84 -45.42
C ARG A 12 -1.72 -0.77 -45.56
N LYS A 13 -1.73 -0.22 -46.78
CA LYS A 13 -2.53 0.88 -47.31
C LYS A 13 -4.04 0.67 -47.16
N LEU A 14 -4.73 1.71 -46.68
CA LEU A 14 -6.16 1.92 -46.93
C LEU A 14 -6.39 3.18 -47.80
N VAL A 15 -7.54 3.15 -48.45
CA VAL A 15 -7.94 3.85 -49.69
C VAL A 15 -7.89 5.37 -49.59
N SER A 16 -7.36 6.00 -50.65
CA SER A 16 -7.18 7.45 -50.79
C SER A 16 -8.52 8.19 -50.81
N GLN A 17 -8.82 8.90 -49.72
CA GLN A 17 -9.63 10.10 -49.79
C GLN A 17 -8.71 11.31 -49.98
N THR A 18 -9.11 12.17 -50.91
CA THR A 18 -8.47 13.41 -51.38
C THR A 18 -7.59 14.12 -50.33
N SER A 19 -6.31 14.25 -50.67
CA SER A 19 -5.26 14.85 -49.85
C SER A 19 -5.52 16.34 -49.61
N LYS A 20 -6.16 16.68 -48.49
CA LYS A 20 -5.99 18.00 -47.88
C LYS A 20 -4.58 18.08 -47.31
N GLU A 21 -3.88 19.15 -47.66
CA GLU A 21 -2.43 19.30 -47.47
C GLU A 21 -2.05 19.27 -45.99
N MET A 22 -1.08 18.43 -45.62
CA MET A 22 -0.50 18.37 -44.28
C MET A 22 0.86 19.05 -44.29
N ARG A 23 1.01 20.10 -43.49
CA ARG A 23 2.23 20.91 -43.48
C ARG A 23 2.67 21.26 -42.06
N TRP A 24 3.97 21.31 -41.87
CA TRP A 24 4.55 21.87 -40.65
C TRP A 24 4.41 23.38 -40.66
N LYS A 25 4.26 23.98 -39.48
CA LYS A 25 4.28 25.42 -39.30
C LYS A 25 5.53 25.81 -38.52
N GLY A 26 6.40 26.57 -39.16
CA GLY A 26 7.70 26.98 -38.61
C GLY A 26 8.84 26.03 -38.95
N GLU A 27 10.04 26.37 -38.50
CA GLU A 27 11.25 25.57 -38.69
C GLU A 27 11.31 24.38 -37.73
N SER A 28 12.21 23.45 -38.03
CA SER A 28 12.53 22.33 -37.13
C SER A 28 13.01 22.86 -35.78
N ALA A 29 12.38 22.40 -34.70
CA ALA A 29 12.66 22.79 -33.33
C ALA A 29 13.77 21.95 -32.65
N GLY A 30 14.32 20.97 -33.37
CA GLY A 30 15.32 20.04 -32.84
C GLY A 30 15.29 18.70 -33.55
N LYS A 31 15.88 17.68 -32.93
CA LYS A 31 15.81 16.30 -33.40
C LYS A 31 15.48 15.34 -32.25
N THR A 32 14.77 14.26 -32.56
CA THR A 32 14.60 13.11 -31.66
C THR A 32 15.96 12.43 -31.41
N THR A 33 16.02 11.52 -30.43
CA THR A 33 17.21 10.69 -30.18
C THR A 33 17.58 9.81 -31.38
N SER A 34 16.61 9.45 -32.21
CA SER A 34 16.75 8.75 -33.49
C SER A 34 17.13 9.67 -34.67
N GLY A 35 17.23 10.99 -34.46
CA GLY A 35 17.67 11.96 -35.47
C GLY A 35 16.56 12.54 -36.36
N GLU A 36 15.30 12.25 -36.07
CA GLU A 36 14.14 12.76 -36.82
C GLU A 36 13.87 14.23 -36.46
N ALA A 37 13.51 15.06 -37.44
CA ALA A 37 13.26 16.48 -37.21
C ALA A 37 11.98 16.69 -36.38
N LEU A 38 12.06 17.51 -35.33
CA LEU A 38 10.97 17.85 -34.43
C LEU A 38 10.27 19.13 -34.86
N TYR A 39 8.96 19.22 -34.62
CA TYR A 39 8.15 20.39 -34.94
C TYR A 39 7.18 20.73 -33.80
N LYS A 40 6.97 22.03 -33.57
CA LYS A 40 6.07 22.51 -32.50
C LYS A 40 4.62 22.70 -32.95
N CYS A 41 4.39 22.84 -34.25
CA CYS A 41 3.06 23.11 -34.79
C CYS A 41 2.89 22.49 -36.18
N ALA A 42 1.69 22.02 -36.48
CA ALA A 42 1.31 21.46 -37.76
C ALA A 42 -0.11 21.88 -38.15
N TYR A 43 -0.38 21.85 -39.46
CA TYR A 43 -1.73 21.89 -40.00
C TYR A 43 -2.09 20.50 -40.54
N ALA A 44 -3.21 19.95 -40.05
CA ALA A 44 -3.84 18.77 -40.63
C ALA A 44 -5.24 19.17 -41.09
N ARG A 45 -5.45 19.21 -42.41
CA ARG A 45 -6.68 19.79 -42.99
C ARG A 45 -6.78 21.27 -42.59
N GLU A 46 -7.88 21.70 -41.96
CA GLU A 46 -8.07 23.06 -41.43
C GLU A 46 -7.67 23.18 -39.94
N LEU A 47 -7.25 22.08 -39.30
CA LEU A 47 -6.94 22.07 -37.88
C LEU A 47 -5.49 22.48 -37.64
N ARG A 48 -5.29 23.46 -36.76
CA ARG A 48 -3.98 23.81 -36.22
C ARG A 48 -3.72 22.94 -34.99
N ILE A 49 -2.69 22.11 -35.06
CA ILE A 49 -2.26 21.24 -33.98
C ILE A 49 -0.97 21.81 -33.41
N ASP A 50 -0.97 22.10 -32.12
CA ASP A 50 0.18 22.59 -31.39
C ASP A 50 0.62 21.52 -30.37
N VAL A 51 1.92 21.43 -30.14
CA VAL A 51 2.44 20.68 -28.99
C VAL A 51 1.83 21.25 -27.71
N GLY A 52 1.43 20.37 -26.78
CA GLY A 52 0.68 20.73 -25.59
C GLY A 52 -0.84 20.85 -25.79
N GLY A 53 -1.33 20.70 -27.03
CA GLY A 53 -2.76 20.57 -27.32
C GLY A 53 -3.27 19.14 -27.10
N ALA A 54 -4.59 18.96 -27.22
CA ALA A 54 -5.22 17.64 -27.20
C ALA A 54 -6.05 17.40 -28.48
N VAL A 55 -6.06 16.14 -28.92
CA VAL A 55 -6.69 15.70 -30.18
C VAL A 55 -7.48 14.42 -29.96
N THR A 56 -8.46 14.16 -30.82
CA THR A 56 -9.12 12.85 -30.92
C THR A 56 -8.61 12.05 -32.12
N LEU A 57 -8.55 10.74 -31.92
CA LEU A 57 -8.33 9.73 -32.95
C LEU A 57 -9.30 8.57 -32.74
N GLU A 58 -9.43 7.74 -33.75
CA GLU A 58 -10.23 6.51 -33.72
C GLU A 58 -9.25 5.35 -33.70
N ASP A 59 -9.38 4.47 -32.70
CA ASP A 59 -8.50 3.29 -32.59
C ASP A 59 -8.97 2.14 -33.51
N ASP A 60 -8.22 1.04 -33.48
CA ASP A 60 -8.51 -0.14 -34.32
C ASP A 60 -9.87 -0.79 -34.03
N SER A 61 -10.48 -0.51 -32.88
CA SER A 61 -11.82 -0.99 -32.50
C SER A 61 -12.94 -0.04 -32.89
N GLY A 62 -12.61 1.15 -33.40
CA GLY A 62 -13.54 2.22 -33.70
C GLY A 62 -13.88 3.09 -32.49
N GLU A 63 -13.16 2.94 -31.38
CA GLU A 63 -13.36 3.75 -30.19
C GLU A 63 -12.58 5.08 -30.30
N ILE A 64 -13.18 6.15 -29.77
CA ILE A 64 -12.55 7.48 -29.80
C ILE A 64 -11.56 7.57 -28.64
N VAL A 65 -10.30 7.77 -28.97
CA VAL A 65 -9.22 7.99 -28.01
C VAL A 65 -8.84 9.47 -28.01
N ILE A 66 -8.71 10.04 -26.81
CA ILE A 66 -8.22 11.42 -26.62
C ILE A 66 -6.73 11.35 -26.31
N CYS A 67 -5.92 12.15 -27.00
CA CYS A 67 -4.48 12.21 -26.80
C CYS A 67 -4.00 13.63 -26.56
N PHE A 68 -3.17 13.79 -25.53
CA PHE A 68 -2.34 14.96 -25.31
C PHE A 68 -1.08 14.89 -26.19
N VAL A 69 -0.80 15.95 -26.95
CA VAL A 69 0.31 16.01 -27.91
C VAL A 69 1.62 16.33 -27.20
N GLU A 70 2.49 15.33 -27.01
CA GLU A 70 3.80 15.51 -26.36
C GLU A 70 4.84 16.12 -27.31
N TYR A 71 4.94 15.56 -28.52
CA TYR A 71 5.82 16.08 -29.56
C TYR A 71 5.38 15.59 -30.95
N MET A 72 5.85 16.30 -31.98
CA MET A 72 5.60 15.94 -33.37
C MET A 72 6.92 15.86 -34.13
N PHE A 73 7.03 14.91 -35.06
CA PHE A 73 8.27 14.65 -35.77
C PHE A 73 8.01 14.16 -37.20
N GLN A 74 9.04 14.26 -38.05
CA GLN A 74 8.98 13.73 -39.41
C GLN A 74 9.96 12.57 -39.59
N LYS A 75 9.43 11.41 -39.98
CA LYS A 75 10.20 10.22 -40.32
C LYS A 75 10.99 10.44 -41.61
N SER A 76 12.02 9.62 -41.82
CA SER A 76 12.88 9.68 -43.01
C SER A 76 12.14 9.39 -44.32
N ASP A 77 11.03 8.65 -44.26
CA ASP A 77 10.13 8.38 -45.39
C ASP A 77 9.18 9.56 -45.71
N GLY A 78 9.25 10.65 -44.93
CA GLY A 78 8.44 11.84 -45.07
C GLY A 78 7.12 11.81 -44.29
N ALA A 79 6.81 10.71 -43.58
CA ALA A 79 5.61 10.63 -42.76
C ALA A 79 5.65 11.65 -41.61
N LYS A 80 4.53 12.36 -41.43
CA LYS A 80 4.38 13.37 -40.36
C LYS A 80 3.68 12.72 -39.17
N MET A 81 4.43 12.53 -38.11
CA MET A 81 4.05 11.75 -36.93
C MET A 81 3.78 12.65 -35.74
N VAL A 82 2.90 12.17 -34.87
CA VAL A 82 2.63 12.71 -33.55
C VAL A 82 2.90 11.62 -32.53
N HIS A 83 3.57 11.96 -31.45
CA HIS A 83 3.61 11.15 -30.24
C HIS A 83 2.66 11.78 -29.22
N GLY A 84 1.65 11.01 -28.80
CA GLY A 84 0.64 11.48 -27.85
C GLY A 84 0.50 10.57 -26.65
N ARG A 85 0.15 11.17 -25.50
CA ARG A 85 -0.25 10.44 -24.29
C ARG A 85 -1.75 10.33 -24.21
N ILE A 86 -2.23 9.15 -23.84
CA ILE A 86 -3.66 8.90 -23.71
C ILE A 86 -4.21 9.71 -22.53
N LEU A 87 -5.37 10.31 -22.76
CA LEU A 87 -6.20 10.96 -21.77
C LEU A 87 -7.45 10.11 -21.60
N GLN A 88 -7.78 9.77 -20.36
CA GLN A 88 -8.89 8.88 -20.01
C GLN A 88 -9.96 9.66 -19.26
N LYS A 89 -11.23 9.50 -19.63
CA LYS A 89 -12.32 10.21 -18.94
C LYS A 89 -12.47 9.68 -17.52
N GLY A 90 -12.88 10.52 -16.59
CA GLY A 90 -13.09 10.07 -15.20
C GLY A 90 -14.05 8.89 -15.07
N SER A 91 -15.07 8.83 -15.93
CA SER A 91 -16.03 7.71 -16.00
C SER A 91 -15.42 6.36 -16.38
N GLU A 92 -14.25 6.38 -17.03
CA GLU A 92 -13.51 5.20 -17.46
C GLU A 92 -12.44 4.79 -16.42
N THR A 93 -12.28 5.56 -15.33
CA THR A 93 -11.37 5.23 -14.22
C THR A 93 -12.11 4.49 -13.10
N VAL A 94 -11.41 4.18 -12.00
CA VAL A 94 -12.03 3.61 -10.79
C VAL A 94 -13.22 4.44 -10.25
N LEU A 95 -13.24 5.75 -10.53
CA LEU A 95 -14.30 6.68 -10.11
C LEU A 95 -15.66 6.33 -10.72
N GLY A 96 -15.67 5.80 -11.95
CA GLY A 96 -16.90 5.48 -12.68
C GLY A 96 -17.87 6.68 -12.71
N ASN A 97 -19.13 6.41 -12.40
CA ASN A 97 -20.20 7.42 -12.36
C ASN A 97 -20.06 8.49 -11.27
N ALA A 98 -19.07 8.40 -10.37
CA ALA A 98 -18.79 9.44 -9.38
C ALA A 98 -17.87 10.55 -9.94
N ALA A 99 -17.24 10.33 -11.10
CA ALA A 99 -16.39 11.33 -11.74
C ALA A 99 -17.22 12.51 -12.27
N ASN A 100 -16.63 13.71 -12.25
CA ASN A 100 -17.18 14.86 -12.96
C ASN A 100 -17.15 14.59 -14.48
N GLU A 101 -18.19 14.99 -15.21
CA GLU A 101 -18.26 14.79 -16.67
C GLU A 101 -17.13 15.51 -17.43
N ARG A 102 -16.55 16.55 -16.81
CA ARG A 102 -15.43 17.32 -17.36
C ARG A 102 -14.06 16.79 -16.96
N ASP A 103 -13.98 15.86 -16.02
CA ASP A 103 -12.69 15.34 -15.57
C ASP A 103 -12.11 14.40 -16.61
N ILE A 104 -10.87 14.69 -16.98
CA ILE A 104 -10.04 13.83 -17.80
C ILE A 104 -8.68 13.67 -17.12
N PHE A 105 -8.11 12.48 -17.21
CA PHE A 105 -6.88 12.14 -16.52
C PHE A 105 -5.81 11.78 -17.53
N LEU A 106 -4.61 12.34 -17.36
CA LEU A 106 -3.44 11.87 -18.10
C LEU A 106 -3.14 10.44 -17.67
N THR A 107 -2.71 9.57 -18.58
CA THR A 107 -2.29 8.21 -18.24
C THR A 107 -0.82 7.97 -18.60
N ASN A 108 -0.27 6.82 -18.18
CA ASN A 108 1.04 6.34 -18.61
C ASN A 108 0.97 5.47 -19.88
N ASP A 109 -0.10 5.61 -20.65
CA ASP A 109 -0.18 5.04 -22.00
C ASP A 109 0.12 6.13 -23.03
N CYS A 110 0.87 5.78 -24.06
CA CYS A 110 1.19 6.67 -25.16
C CYS A 110 1.19 5.93 -26.49
N LEU A 111 0.97 6.64 -27.58
CA LEU A 111 1.03 6.06 -28.92
C LEU A 111 1.60 7.04 -29.93
N GLU A 112 2.10 6.49 -31.02
CA GLU A 112 2.46 7.25 -32.20
C GLU A 112 1.39 7.06 -33.27
N PHE A 113 0.99 8.17 -33.90
CA PHE A 113 0.00 8.17 -34.97
C PHE A 113 0.35 9.22 -36.02
N GLU A 114 -0.18 9.08 -37.24
CA GLU A 114 0.07 10.07 -38.29
C GLU A 114 -0.84 11.29 -38.10
N LEU A 115 -0.39 12.46 -38.53
CA LEU A 115 -1.22 13.69 -38.52
C LEU A 115 -2.56 13.51 -39.25
N LYS A 116 -2.65 12.57 -40.19
CA LYS A 116 -3.87 12.27 -40.95
C LYS A 116 -4.96 11.56 -40.15
N ASP A 117 -4.58 10.90 -39.08
CA ASP A 117 -5.47 10.09 -38.25
C ASP A 117 -6.24 10.97 -37.24
N ILE A 118 -5.80 12.21 -37.04
CA ILE A 118 -6.46 13.19 -36.18
C ILE A 118 -7.83 13.57 -36.75
N LYS A 119 -8.85 13.43 -35.91
CA LYS A 119 -10.25 13.75 -36.24
C LYS A 119 -10.59 15.18 -35.84
N GLU A 120 -10.41 15.52 -34.56
CA GLU A 120 -10.82 16.79 -33.98
C GLU A 120 -9.82 17.31 -32.94
N LEU A 121 -9.90 18.61 -32.63
CA LEU A 121 -9.21 19.23 -31.49
C LEU A 121 -10.08 19.14 -30.24
N VAL A 122 -9.47 18.82 -29.11
CA VAL A 122 -10.13 18.78 -27.81
C VAL A 122 -9.57 19.89 -26.92
N SER A 123 -10.47 20.63 -26.28
CA SER A 123 -10.08 21.64 -25.29
C SER A 123 -9.83 20.94 -23.95
N VAL A 124 -8.55 20.80 -23.58
CA VAL A 124 -8.12 20.25 -22.29
C VAL A 124 -7.33 21.32 -21.55
N ASN A 125 -7.78 21.66 -20.34
CA ASN A 125 -7.09 22.59 -19.47
C ASN A 125 -6.30 21.81 -18.41
N LEU A 126 -4.97 21.86 -18.50
CA LEU A 126 -4.08 21.33 -17.48
C LEU A 126 -4.05 22.31 -16.30
N GLN A 127 -4.62 21.91 -15.17
CA GLN A 127 -4.76 22.79 -14.01
C GLN A 127 -3.90 22.31 -12.85
N SER A 128 -3.24 23.26 -12.20
CA SER A 128 -2.70 23.10 -10.85
C SER A 128 -3.55 23.94 -9.90
N MET A 129 -3.90 23.39 -8.74
CA MET A 129 -4.68 24.10 -7.73
C MET A 129 -3.76 24.64 -6.64
N PRO A 130 -3.89 25.91 -6.24
CA PRO A 130 -3.24 26.42 -5.04
C PRO A 130 -3.57 25.55 -3.83
N TRP A 131 -2.56 25.16 -3.06
CA TRP A 131 -2.70 24.24 -1.94
C TRP A 131 -2.65 24.91 -0.57
N GLY A 132 -3.48 24.42 0.35
CA GLY A 132 -3.49 24.79 1.76
C GLY A 132 -4.80 25.45 2.20
N HIS A 133 -5.03 25.48 3.51
CA HIS A 133 -6.27 25.97 4.12
C HIS A 133 -6.72 27.36 3.61
N LYS A 134 -5.77 28.29 3.41
CA LYS A 134 -6.06 29.66 2.96
C LYS A 134 -6.67 29.74 1.56
N TYR A 135 -6.49 28.73 0.71
CA TYR A 135 -7.00 28.73 -0.67
C TYR A 135 -8.34 28.00 -0.82
N ARG A 136 -8.89 27.38 0.24
CA ARG A 136 -10.12 26.57 0.15
C ARG A 136 -11.30 27.36 -0.42
N LYS A 137 -11.54 28.56 0.12
CA LYS A 137 -12.64 29.45 -0.30
C LYS A 137 -12.45 29.90 -1.75
N GLU A 138 -11.24 30.37 -2.11
CA GLU A 138 -10.89 30.77 -3.48
C GLU A 138 -11.06 29.62 -4.48
N ASN A 139 -10.58 28.41 -4.13
CA ASN A 139 -10.72 27.23 -4.98
C ASN A 139 -12.20 26.85 -5.18
N SER A 140 -13.01 26.87 -4.12
CA SER A 140 -14.45 26.59 -4.20
C SER A 140 -15.19 27.62 -5.06
N GLU A 141 -14.86 28.90 -4.94
CA GLU A 141 -15.42 29.96 -5.78
C GLU A 141 -15.02 29.81 -7.24
N ALA A 142 -13.74 29.53 -7.51
CA ALA A 142 -13.23 29.29 -8.85
C ALA A 142 -13.91 28.08 -9.51
N GLU A 143 -14.17 27.01 -8.75
CA GLU A 143 -14.90 25.84 -9.20
C GLU A 143 -16.35 26.18 -9.56
N LYS A 144 -17.07 26.90 -8.69
CA LYS A 144 -18.46 27.37 -8.95
C LYS A 144 -18.54 28.23 -10.21
N ILE A 145 -17.60 29.15 -10.39
CA ILE A 145 -17.49 29.98 -11.61
C ILE A 145 -17.21 29.08 -12.83
N GLY A 146 -16.32 28.11 -12.69
CA GLY A 146 -15.98 27.14 -13.73
C GLY A 146 -17.17 26.29 -14.16
N TRP A 147 -18.03 25.87 -13.23
CA TRP A 147 -19.27 25.14 -13.50
C TRP A 147 -20.30 26.00 -14.20
N ALA A 148 -20.54 27.22 -13.72
CA ALA A 148 -21.47 28.15 -14.37
C ALA A 148 -21.07 28.41 -15.84
N LYS A 149 -19.79 28.66 -16.10
CA LYS A 149 -19.26 28.82 -17.47
C LYS A 149 -19.48 27.58 -18.33
N ALA A 150 -19.26 26.38 -17.79
CA ALA A 150 -19.46 25.15 -18.54
C ALA A 150 -20.93 24.92 -18.89
N GLU A 151 -21.84 25.20 -17.96
CA GLU A 151 -23.29 25.08 -18.19
C GLU A 151 -23.77 26.08 -19.25
N GLU A 152 -23.27 27.32 -19.22
CA GLU A 152 -23.56 28.29 -20.29
C GLU A 152 -23.03 27.85 -21.65
N ARG A 153 -21.82 27.26 -21.71
CA ARG A 153 -21.26 26.70 -22.95
C ARG A 153 -22.12 25.56 -23.48
N LYS A 154 -22.56 24.65 -22.60
CA LYS A 154 -23.45 23.52 -22.91
C LYS A 154 -24.77 24.02 -23.51
N LYS A 155 -25.39 25.04 -22.90
CA LYS A 155 -26.60 25.71 -23.42
C LYS A 155 -26.39 26.36 -24.79
N LYS A 156 -25.19 26.88 -25.07
CA LYS A 156 -24.81 27.47 -26.36
C LYS A 156 -24.40 26.42 -27.41
N GLY A 157 -24.42 25.13 -27.08
CA GLY A 157 -23.99 24.05 -27.98
C GLY A 157 -22.49 24.10 -28.29
N LEU A 158 -21.69 24.75 -27.45
CA LEU A 158 -20.24 24.85 -27.64
C LEU A 158 -19.55 23.56 -27.19
N PRO A 159 -18.38 23.20 -27.77
CA PRO A 159 -17.61 22.04 -27.36
C PRO A 159 -17.25 22.08 -25.87
N MET A 160 -17.31 20.89 -25.25
CA MET A 160 -16.94 20.66 -23.85
C MET A 160 -15.45 20.97 -23.63
N GLU A 161 -15.17 21.64 -22.51
CA GLU A 161 -13.82 21.88 -22.03
C GLU A 161 -13.54 20.96 -20.86
N TYR A 162 -12.59 20.05 -21.06
CA TYR A 162 -12.14 19.09 -20.06
C TYR A 162 -11.09 19.71 -19.13
N LEU A 163 -11.07 19.23 -17.90
CA LEU A 163 -10.12 19.59 -16.86
C LEU A 163 -9.24 18.39 -16.56
N CYS A 164 -7.92 18.59 -16.60
CA CYS A 164 -6.96 17.58 -16.21
C CYS A 164 -6.13 18.10 -15.04
N ARG A 165 -6.28 17.45 -13.89
CA ARG A 165 -5.61 17.83 -12.63
C ARG A 165 -4.64 16.76 -12.12
N SER A 166 -4.82 15.52 -12.56
CA SER A 166 -4.07 14.36 -12.03
C SER A 166 -3.67 13.36 -13.13
N LEU A 167 -2.58 12.65 -12.87
CA LEU A 167 -2.12 11.48 -13.63
C LEU A 167 -2.75 10.22 -13.02
N TYR A 168 -3.55 9.48 -13.78
CA TYR A 168 -4.12 8.20 -13.35
C TYR A 168 -3.19 7.05 -13.72
N TRP A 169 -2.86 6.22 -12.72
CA TRP A 169 -2.03 5.02 -12.88
C TRP A 169 -2.76 3.79 -12.32
N PRO A 170 -3.54 3.08 -13.16
CA PRO A 170 -4.39 1.98 -12.72
C PRO A 170 -3.60 0.81 -12.10
N GLU A 171 -2.42 0.49 -12.63
CA GLU A 171 -1.55 -0.58 -12.12
C GLU A 171 -1.00 -0.28 -10.72
N LYS A 172 -0.95 0.99 -10.32
CA LYS A 172 -0.57 1.42 -8.97
C LYS A 172 -1.77 1.76 -8.08
N GLY A 173 -3.00 1.67 -8.61
CA GLY A 173 -4.22 2.01 -7.87
C GLY A 173 -4.18 3.46 -7.36
N ALA A 174 -3.70 4.38 -8.20
CA ALA A 174 -3.37 5.73 -7.75
C ALA A 174 -3.64 6.82 -8.78
N PHE A 175 -3.82 8.04 -8.26
CA PHE A 175 -3.87 9.31 -8.96
C PHE A 175 -2.74 10.19 -8.39
N PHE A 176 -1.80 10.58 -9.24
CA PHE A 176 -0.63 11.38 -8.88
C PHE A 176 -0.78 12.82 -9.35
N SER A 177 0.02 13.73 -8.79
CA SER A 177 0.13 15.09 -9.31
C SER A 177 0.62 15.08 -10.76
N LEU A 178 0.12 16.01 -11.57
CA LEU A 178 0.59 16.16 -12.95
C LEU A 178 2.04 16.66 -12.98
N PRO A 179 2.92 16.04 -13.80
CA PRO A 179 4.28 16.51 -14.02
C PRO A 179 4.29 17.65 -15.04
N CYS A 180 3.58 18.75 -14.77
CA CYS A 180 3.32 19.83 -15.74
C CYS A 180 4.60 20.44 -16.36
N ASP A 181 5.72 20.43 -15.63
CA ASP A 181 7.03 20.88 -16.08
C ASP A 181 7.66 20.01 -17.17
N LYS A 182 7.15 18.78 -17.35
CA LYS A 182 7.67 17.77 -18.30
C LYS A 182 6.72 17.48 -19.45
N LEU A 183 5.53 18.04 -19.47
CA LEU A 183 4.50 17.76 -20.50
C LEU A 183 4.59 18.71 -21.68
N GLY A 184 4.49 18.19 -22.90
CA GLY A 184 4.32 19.00 -24.10
C GLY A 184 5.54 19.88 -24.39
N LEU A 185 6.75 19.42 -24.06
CA LEU A 185 7.97 20.19 -24.31
C LEU A 185 8.36 20.21 -25.80
N GLY A 186 7.86 19.26 -26.60
CA GLY A 186 8.15 19.17 -28.03
C GLY A 186 9.62 18.80 -28.33
N ASN A 187 10.34 18.26 -27.34
CA ASN A 187 11.77 17.95 -27.41
C ASN A 187 12.05 16.48 -27.78
N GLY A 188 11.02 15.70 -28.13
CA GLY A 188 11.15 14.28 -28.47
C GLY A 188 11.26 13.36 -27.24
N VAL A 189 11.01 13.87 -26.04
CA VAL A 189 10.98 13.09 -24.79
C VAL A 189 9.54 13.03 -24.29
N CYS A 190 9.15 11.86 -23.78
CA CYS A 190 7.86 11.62 -23.16
C CYS A 190 8.11 10.85 -21.86
N GLY A 191 7.70 11.41 -20.71
CA GLY A 191 7.90 10.76 -19.41
C GLY A 191 7.22 9.39 -19.32
N SER A 192 6.12 9.19 -20.06
CA SER A 192 5.46 7.89 -20.16
C SER A 192 6.36 6.82 -20.82
N CYS A 193 7.11 7.19 -21.85
CA CYS A 193 8.04 6.27 -22.53
C CYS A 193 9.22 5.87 -21.64
N GLU A 194 9.66 6.74 -20.74
CA GLU A 194 10.69 6.42 -19.73
C GLU A 194 10.15 5.42 -18.70
N HIS A 195 8.85 5.50 -18.39
CA HIS A 195 8.17 4.61 -17.46
C HIS A 195 7.67 3.30 -18.06
N ARG A 196 7.68 3.14 -19.40
CA ARG A 196 7.44 1.86 -20.05
C ARG A 196 8.58 0.92 -19.67
N GLU A 197 8.35 0.18 -18.58
CA GLU A 197 9.32 -0.77 -18.09
C GLU A 197 9.64 -1.76 -19.22
N PRO A 198 10.92 -1.89 -19.64
CA PRO A 198 11.31 -3.08 -20.38
C PRO A 198 10.93 -4.30 -19.52
N ASP A 199 10.47 -5.38 -20.17
CA ASP A 199 10.02 -6.63 -19.56
C ASP A 199 10.70 -6.87 -18.20
N CYS A 200 9.92 -6.89 -17.12
CA CYS A 200 10.42 -7.00 -15.74
C CYS A 200 11.37 -8.21 -15.57
N ASP A 201 11.23 -9.24 -16.39
CA ASP A 201 12.06 -10.44 -16.35
C ASP A 201 13.34 -10.36 -17.23
N GLU A 202 13.77 -9.17 -17.68
CA GLU A 202 14.98 -9.05 -18.48
C GLU A 202 16.24 -9.36 -17.64
N LEU A 203 16.85 -10.52 -17.94
CA LEU A 203 18.16 -10.91 -17.41
C LEU A 203 19.28 -10.37 -18.31
N ARG A 204 20.20 -9.62 -17.70
CA ARG A 204 21.43 -9.14 -18.35
C ARG A 204 22.65 -9.57 -17.54
N ILE A 205 23.52 -10.39 -18.12
CA ILE A 205 24.79 -10.76 -17.49
C ILE A 205 25.79 -9.62 -17.72
N LEU A 206 26.19 -8.94 -16.65
CA LEU A 206 27.13 -7.80 -16.71
C LEU A 206 28.58 -8.29 -16.80
N THR A 207 28.94 -9.20 -15.91
CA THR A 207 30.29 -9.77 -15.80
C THR A 207 30.20 -11.26 -15.49
N LYS A 208 31.35 -11.94 -15.37
CA LYS A 208 31.39 -13.34 -14.86
C LYS A 208 30.92 -13.46 -13.41
N THR A 209 30.86 -12.35 -12.67
CA THR A 209 30.52 -12.31 -11.25
C THR A 209 29.28 -11.49 -10.93
N SER A 210 28.59 -10.94 -11.93
CA SER A 210 27.41 -10.10 -11.69
C SER A 210 26.41 -10.11 -12.85
N PHE A 211 25.13 -9.96 -12.50
CA PHE A 211 24.01 -9.90 -13.43
C PHE A 211 22.92 -8.94 -12.91
N ILE A 212 22.08 -8.44 -13.81
CA ILE A 212 20.87 -7.69 -13.49
C ILE A 212 19.69 -8.60 -13.78
N TYR A 213 18.78 -8.72 -12.82
CA TYR A 213 17.49 -9.38 -13.00
C TYR A 213 16.42 -8.60 -12.24
N ARG A 214 15.26 -8.34 -12.88
CA ARG A 214 14.18 -7.51 -12.29
C ARG A 214 14.67 -6.16 -11.77
N LYS A 215 15.57 -5.52 -12.52
CA LYS A 215 16.24 -4.24 -12.21
C LYS A 215 17.11 -4.25 -10.94
N VAL A 216 17.29 -5.40 -10.30
CA VAL A 216 18.21 -5.56 -9.18
C VAL A 216 19.53 -6.12 -9.70
N THR A 217 20.63 -5.47 -9.34
CA THR A 217 21.98 -5.96 -9.66
C THR A 217 22.42 -6.96 -8.61
N TYR A 218 22.75 -8.19 -8.99
CA TYR A 218 23.28 -9.25 -8.13
C TYR A 218 24.75 -9.49 -8.46
N SER A 219 25.56 -9.71 -7.42
CA SER A 219 26.99 -10.02 -7.49
C SER A 219 27.31 -11.25 -6.66
N VAL A 220 28.32 -12.01 -7.07
CA VAL A 220 28.89 -13.10 -6.25
C VAL A 220 29.20 -12.55 -4.85
N HIS A 221 28.88 -13.35 -3.84
CA HIS A 221 28.86 -13.01 -2.40
C HIS A 221 27.61 -12.29 -1.87
N ASP A 222 26.66 -11.91 -2.73
CA ASP A 222 25.36 -11.44 -2.28
C ASP A 222 24.55 -12.59 -1.65
N PHE A 223 23.68 -12.23 -0.70
CA PHE A 223 22.63 -13.12 -0.22
C PHE A 223 21.31 -12.79 -0.92
N LEU A 224 20.55 -13.83 -1.22
CA LEU A 224 19.38 -13.74 -2.07
C LEU A 224 18.27 -14.69 -1.61
N TYR A 225 17.04 -14.28 -1.91
CA TYR A 225 15.84 -15.09 -1.74
C TYR A 225 15.63 -15.97 -2.96
N ILE A 226 15.43 -17.26 -2.72
CA ILE A 226 14.97 -18.23 -3.73
C ILE A 226 13.57 -18.71 -3.38
N ARG A 227 12.69 -18.84 -4.39
CA ARG A 227 11.34 -19.41 -4.20
C ARG A 227 11.39 -20.79 -3.54
N PRO A 228 10.57 -21.05 -2.52
CA PRO A 228 10.57 -22.32 -1.78
C PRO A 228 10.15 -23.52 -2.64
N GLU A 229 9.39 -23.28 -3.71
CA GLU A 229 8.95 -24.31 -4.67
C GLU A 229 10.13 -25.09 -5.25
N PHE A 230 11.29 -24.44 -5.44
CA PHE A 230 12.49 -25.09 -5.94
C PHE A 230 13.05 -26.17 -4.99
N PHE A 231 12.90 -25.98 -3.68
CA PHE A 231 13.44 -26.89 -2.66
C PHE A 231 12.41 -27.87 -2.10
N SER A 232 11.14 -27.70 -2.45
CA SER A 232 10.06 -28.53 -1.95
C SER A 232 10.03 -29.84 -2.75
N GLN A 233 10.54 -30.93 -2.16
CA GLN A 233 10.17 -32.26 -2.63
C GLN A 233 8.67 -32.46 -2.38
N GLU A 234 7.99 -33.26 -3.20
CA GLU A 234 6.56 -33.56 -3.09
C GLU A 234 6.23 -34.22 -1.73
N GLU A 235 6.16 -33.41 -0.67
CA GLU A 235 5.57 -33.80 0.59
C GLU A 235 4.07 -33.66 0.46
N ASP A 236 3.37 -34.75 0.78
CA ASP A 236 1.92 -34.92 0.71
C ASP A 236 1.20 -33.62 1.08
N ARG A 237 0.44 -33.08 0.10
CA ARG A 237 -0.57 -32.04 0.36
C ARG A 237 -1.72 -32.69 1.11
N GLY A 238 -1.48 -33.06 2.37
CA GLY A 238 -2.52 -33.45 3.30
C GLY A 238 -3.50 -32.30 3.41
N THR A 239 -4.65 -32.45 2.75
CA THR A 239 -5.76 -31.49 2.80
C THR A 239 -6.43 -31.61 4.15
N TYR A 240 -5.80 -31.08 5.19
CA TYR A 240 -6.52 -30.81 6.43
C TYR A 240 -7.54 -29.72 6.12
N LYS A 241 -8.82 -30.09 6.07
CA LYS A 241 -9.98 -29.21 5.78
C LYS A 241 -10.02 -27.93 6.64
N ALA A 242 -9.24 -27.84 7.73
CA ALA A 242 -9.32 -26.79 8.73
C ALA A 242 -8.06 -25.93 8.94
N GLY A 243 -6.93 -26.20 8.25
CA GLY A 243 -5.70 -25.44 8.48
C GLY A 243 -5.49 -24.30 7.49
N ARG A 244 -5.57 -23.05 7.96
CA ARG A 244 -5.06 -21.88 7.22
C ARG A 244 -3.52 -21.92 7.22
N ASN A 245 -2.91 -21.48 6.12
CA ASN A 245 -1.44 -21.38 5.92
C ASN A 245 -0.67 -22.70 5.76
N ILE A 246 -1.32 -23.86 5.74
CA ILE A 246 -0.64 -25.15 5.53
C ILE A 246 0.03 -25.18 4.16
N GLY A 247 1.31 -25.58 4.13
CA GLY A 247 2.11 -25.71 2.91
C GLY A 247 2.75 -24.41 2.42
N LEU A 248 2.44 -23.26 3.03
CA LEU A 248 3.15 -22.01 2.74
C LEU A 248 4.52 -22.03 3.39
N LYS A 249 5.58 -21.79 2.61
CA LYS A 249 6.96 -21.73 3.08
C LYS A 249 7.54 -20.34 2.80
N PRO A 250 8.35 -19.77 3.71
CA PRO A 250 9.09 -18.55 3.41
C PRO A 250 10.12 -18.80 2.31
N TYR A 251 10.66 -17.73 1.72
CA TYR A 251 11.78 -17.83 0.78
C TYR A 251 12.97 -18.53 1.42
N ALA A 252 13.65 -19.37 0.64
CA ALA A 252 14.94 -19.92 1.06
C ALA A 252 15.99 -18.80 1.01
N VAL A 253 16.85 -18.75 2.02
CA VAL A 253 17.99 -17.83 2.06
C VAL A 253 19.19 -18.53 1.47
N CYS A 254 19.81 -17.90 0.47
CA CYS A 254 20.92 -18.48 -0.27
C CYS A 254 22.06 -17.47 -0.39
N HIS A 255 23.30 -17.96 -0.44
CA HIS A 255 24.50 -17.17 -0.69
C HIS A 255 25.01 -17.46 -2.11
N LEU A 256 25.16 -16.43 -2.93
CA LEU A 256 25.60 -16.54 -4.32
C LEU A 256 27.09 -16.88 -4.40
N LEU A 257 27.43 -18.02 -5.01
CA LEU A 257 28.81 -18.48 -5.15
C LEU A 257 29.35 -18.27 -6.56
N ASP A 258 28.54 -18.53 -7.59
CA ASP A 258 28.98 -18.45 -8.99
C ASP A 258 27.81 -18.24 -9.96
N LEU A 259 28.11 -17.74 -11.16
CA LEU A 259 27.16 -17.56 -12.25
C LEU A 259 27.51 -18.52 -13.41
N CYS A 260 26.60 -19.45 -13.71
CA CYS A 260 26.78 -20.40 -14.80
C CYS A 260 26.22 -19.81 -16.11
N GLY A 261 26.99 -18.95 -16.79
CA GLY A 261 26.59 -18.40 -18.10
C GLY A 261 27.72 -17.72 -18.89
N PRO A 262 27.68 -17.71 -20.24
CA PRO A 262 28.66 -17.01 -21.06
C PRO A 262 28.49 -15.49 -20.94
N ALA A 263 29.57 -14.78 -20.60
CA ALA A 263 29.57 -13.32 -20.44
C ALA A 263 29.33 -12.59 -21.78
N GLY A 264 28.55 -11.50 -21.76
CA GLY A 264 28.39 -10.56 -22.88
C GLY A 264 27.14 -10.74 -23.76
N SER A 265 26.21 -11.63 -23.43
CA SER A 265 24.93 -11.79 -24.14
C SER A 265 23.88 -10.77 -23.65
N LYS A 266 23.29 -10.02 -24.58
CA LYS A 266 22.36 -8.91 -24.26
C LYS A 266 20.96 -9.34 -23.82
N LYS A 267 20.56 -10.59 -24.08
CA LYS A 267 19.29 -11.18 -23.63
C LYS A 267 19.49 -12.68 -23.41
N VAL A 268 19.41 -13.12 -22.17
CA VAL A 268 19.48 -14.54 -21.81
C VAL A 268 18.17 -14.92 -21.15
N ASP A 269 17.70 -16.13 -21.43
CA ASP A 269 16.51 -16.66 -20.79
C ASP A 269 16.78 -16.96 -19.30
N PRO A 270 16.05 -16.31 -18.36
CA PRO A 270 16.25 -16.51 -16.93
C PRO A 270 15.98 -17.95 -16.46
N ALA A 271 15.10 -18.69 -17.14
CA ALA A 271 14.73 -20.06 -16.74
C ALA A 271 15.83 -21.09 -17.09
N SER A 272 16.62 -20.83 -18.13
CA SER A 272 17.74 -21.70 -18.54
C SER A 272 19.08 -21.29 -17.96
N THR A 273 19.24 -20.02 -17.56
CA THR A 273 20.45 -19.54 -16.88
C THR A 273 20.46 -19.97 -15.42
N LYS A 274 21.57 -20.55 -14.96
CA LYS A 274 21.71 -21.04 -13.59
C LYS A 274 22.74 -20.25 -12.81
N VAL A 275 22.50 -20.13 -11.51
CA VAL A 275 23.45 -19.63 -10.52
C VAL A 275 23.75 -20.72 -9.52
N SER A 276 25.00 -20.82 -9.08
CA SER A 276 25.41 -21.72 -8.02
C SER A 276 25.27 -21.01 -6.69
N VAL A 277 24.48 -21.57 -5.78
CA VAL A 277 24.18 -20.96 -4.49
C VAL A 277 24.35 -21.95 -3.36
N ARG A 278 24.79 -21.45 -2.20
CA ARG A 278 24.79 -22.20 -0.94
C ARG A 278 23.49 -21.94 -0.19
N ARG A 279 22.78 -23.00 0.19
CA ARG A 279 21.54 -22.89 0.97
C ARG A 279 21.84 -22.63 2.45
N PHE A 280 21.07 -21.72 3.04
CA PHE A 280 20.94 -21.60 4.49
C PHE A 280 19.62 -22.24 4.93
N TYR A 281 19.68 -23.02 6.00
CA TYR A 281 18.50 -23.66 6.60
C TYR A 281 17.86 -22.75 7.63
N ARG A 282 16.54 -22.81 7.76
CA ARG A 282 15.79 -22.07 8.77
C ARG A 282 15.43 -22.99 9.95
N PRO A 283 15.13 -22.44 11.15
CA PRO A 283 14.49 -23.20 12.23
C PRO A 283 13.30 -24.05 11.78
N ASP A 284 12.47 -23.51 10.87
CA ASP A 284 11.31 -24.19 10.28
C ASP A 284 11.65 -25.37 9.38
N ASP A 285 12.83 -25.39 8.76
CA ASP A 285 13.30 -26.53 7.98
C ASP A 285 13.68 -27.73 8.88
N ILE A 286 13.89 -27.49 10.18
CA ILE A 286 14.25 -28.53 11.16
C ILE A 286 12.99 -29.07 11.83
N SER A 287 12.22 -28.21 12.49
CA SER A 287 10.94 -28.59 13.11
C SER A 287 10.12 -27.37 13.55
N THR A 288 8.81 -27.56 13.70
CA THR A 288 7.90 -26.55 14.26
C THR A 288 8.24 -26.17 15.69
N ALA A 289 8.76 -27.10 16.50
CA ALA A 289 9.20 -26.85 17.87
C ALA A 289 10.45 -25.96 17.92
N LYS A 290 11.40 -26.18 16.99
CA LYS A 290 12.58 -25.32 16.87
C LYS A 290 12.18 -23.93 16.37
N ALA A 291 11.30 -23.82 15.38
CA ALA A 291 10.77 -22.55 14.90
C ALA A 291 10.04 -21.73 15.97
N TYR A 292 9.29 -22.39 16.86
CA TYR A 292 8.58 -21.73 17.96
C TYR A 292 9.53 -21.05 18.96
N THR A 293 10.72 -21.60 19.18
CA THR A 293 11.67 -21.12 20.21
C THR A 293 12.77 -20.21 19.67
N SER A 294 12.94 -20.16 18.34
CA SER A 294 14.03 -19.43 17.67
C SER A 294 13.61 -18.00 17.28
N ASP A 295 14.58 -17.12 17.03
CA ASP A 295 14.33 -15.81 16.42
C ASP A 295 13.91 -16.02 14.95
N ILE A 296 12.97 -15.23 14.45
CA ILE A 296 12.46 -15.37 13.08
C ILE A 296 13.51 -15.03 12.00
N ARG A 297 14.56 -14.29 12.39
CA ARG A 297 15.71 -13.92 11.54
C ARG A 297 16.87 -14.91 11.61
N GLU A 298 16.76 -15.96 12.42
CA GLU A 298 17.82 -16.96 12.55
C GLU A 298 17.88 -17.86 11.30
N VAL A 299 19.08 -18.03 10.76
CA VAL A 299 19.38 -19.00 9.70
C VAL A 299 20.65 -19.78 10.05
N TYR A 300 20.80 -20.95 9.44
CA TYR A 300 21.89 -21.88 9.68
C TYR A 300 22.67 -22.10 8.40
N TYR A 301 23.98 -21.92 8.51
CA TYR A 301 24.89 -22.22 7.41
C TYR A 301 24.88 -23.74 7.13
N SER A 302 25.01 -24.11 5.85
CA SER A 302 25.20 -25.51 5.43
C SER A 302 26.25 -25.61 4.32
N GLU A 303 26.75 -26.82 4.04
CA GLU A 303 27.59 -27.09 2.88
C GLU A 303 26.79 -27.48 1.62
N ASP A 304 25.46 -27.40 1.66
CA ASP A 304 24.61 -27.73 0.53
C ASP A 304 24.71 -26.63 -0.55
N ILE A 305 25.41 -26.94 -1.64
CA ILE A 305 25.56 -26.09 -2.84
C ILE A 305 24.69 -26.65 -3.96
N ILE A 306 23.84 -25.80 -4.54
CA ILE A 306 22.84 -26.19 -5.53
C ILE A 306 22.82 -25.18 -6.68
N ASN A 307 22.59 -25.64 -7.91
CA ASN A 307 22.44 -24.79 -9.07
C ASN A 307 20.96 -24.47 -9.30
N VAL A 308 20.61 -23.19 -9.24
CA VAL A 308 19.23 -22.69 -9.28
C VAL A 308 19.03 -21.83 -10.54
N PRO A 309 17.93 -21.98 -11.28
CA PRO A 309 17.54 -21.03 -12.33
C PRO A 309 17.40 -19.59 -11.83
N VAL A 310 17.78 -18.60 -12.65
CA VAL A 310 17.68 -17.18 -12.25
C VAL A 310 16.22 -16.73 -12.07
N ASP A 311 15.26 -17.32 -12.80
CA ASP A 311 13.83 -17.01 -12.63
C ASP A 311 13.26 -17.40 -11.25
N MET A 312 13.99 -18.19 -10.46
CA MET A 312 13.61 -18.54 -9.07
C MET A 312 14.12 -17.51 -8.05
N VAL A 313 14.93 -16.53 -8.46
CA VAL A 313 15.45 -15.46 -7.60
C VAL A 313 14.37 -14.40 -7.39
N GLU A 314 14.01 -14.14 -6.14
CA GLU A 314 12.95 -13.17 -5.80
C GLU A 314 13.49 -11.81 -5.38
N GLY A 315 14.70 -11.75 -4.82
CA GLY A 315 15.26 -10.51 -4.32
C GLY A 315 16.54 -10.72 -3.53
N LYS A 316 17.08 -9.63 -2.99
CA LYS A 316 18.25 -9.65 -2.11
C LYS A 316 17.86 -9.71 -0.64
N CYS A 317 18.77 -10.24 0.15
CA CYS A 317 18.74 -10.14 1.60
C CYS A 317 20.17 -10.01 2.13
N GLU A 318 20.31 -9.91 3.45
CA GLU A 318 21.60 -9.89 4.10
C GLU A 318 21.67 -10.95 5.19
N VAL A 319 22.84 -11.57 5.36
CA VAL A 319 23.13 -12.45 6.49
C VAL A 319 24.37 -11.93 7.22
N ARG A 320 24.17 -11.52 8.47
CA ARG A 320 25.18 -10.89 9.32
C ARG A 320 25.50 -11.75 10.54
N LYS A 321 26.51 -11.35 11.31
CA LYS A 321 26.66 -11.86 12.69
C LYS A 321 25.59 -11.22 13.57
N LYS A 322 25.10 -11.96 14.57
CA LYS A 322 24.04 -11.48 15.47
C LYS A 322 24.41 -10.17 16.18
N ILE A 323 25.68 -10.02 16.58
CA ILE A 323 26.20 -8.81 17.24
C ILE A 323 26.19 -7.57 16.33
N ASP A 324 26.12 -7.76 15.01
CA ASP A 324 26.09 -6.68 14.02
C ASP A 324 24.64 -6.30 13.61
N ILE A 325 23.63 -6.95 14.20
CA ILE A 325 22.22 -6.63 13.99
C ILE A 325 21.74 -5.68 15.08
N SER A 326 21.19 -4.53 14.67
CA SER A 326 20.46 -3.65 15.57
C SER A 326 19.24 -4.35 16.14
N ASN A 327 19.07 -4.28 17.45
CA ASN A 327 17.81 -4.61 18.07
C ASN A 327 16.84 -3.47 17.76
N SER A 328 16.03 -3.62 16.71
CA SER A 328 14.85 -2.77 16.51
C SER A 328 13.78 -3.16 17.52
N ASP A 329 13.21 -2.20 18.22
CA ASP A 329 12.12 -2.42 19.19
C ASP A 329 10.75 -2.57 18.51
N LEU A 330 10.70 -2.44 17.17
CA LEU A 330 9.47 -2.65 16.42
C LEU A 330 8.96 -4.10 16.58
N PRO A 331 7.65 -4.28 16.84
CA PRO A 331 7.04 -5.61 16.91
C PRO A 331 6.77 -6.21 15.52
N VAL A 332 7.21 -5.55 14.46
CA VAL A 332 7.02 -5.94 13.06
C VAL A 332 8.38 -5.97 12.35
N MET A 333 8.56 -6.97 11.48
CA MET A 333 9.75 -7.09 10.65
C MET A 333 9.58 -6.35 9.33
N ILE A 334 10.50 -5.45 9.03
CA ILE A 334 10.54 -4.66 7.78
C ILE A 334 11.90 -4.74 7.08
N GLU A 335 12.90 -5.31 7.74
CA GLU A 335 14.25 -5.47 7.20
C GLU A 335 14.45 -6.86 6.60
N HIS A 336 15.13 -6.94 5.45
CA HIS A 336 15.54 -8.21 4.82
C HIS A 336 16.90 -8.70 5.38
N VAL A 337 17.07 -8.68 6.70
CA VAL A 337 18.32 -9.01 7.40
C VAL A 337 18.13 -10.24 8.30
N PHE A 338 19.03 -11.21 8.14
CA PHE A 338 19.12 -12.44 8.93
C PHE A 338 20.45 -12.50 9.69
N PHE A 339 20.52 -13.39 10.68
CA PHE A 339 21.81 -13.76 11.30
C PHE A 339 22.06 -15.26 11.29
N CYS A 340 23.35 -15.60 11.33
CA CYS A 340 23.82 -16.97 11.41
C CYS A 340 24.89 -17.12 12.50
N GLU A 341 24.64 -17.98 13.47
CA GLU A 341 25.61 -18.36 14.53
C GLU A 341 25.93 -19.86 14.54
N HIS A 342 25.14 -20.65 13.79
CA HIS A 342 25.20 -22.10 13.82
C HIS A 342 25.35 -22.70 12.41
N PHE A 343 25.96 -23.87 12.39
CA PHE A 343 26.09 -24.77 11.25
C PHE A 343 25.06 -25.89 11.36
N TYR A 344 24.30 -26.17 10.30
CA TYR A 344 23.39 -27.30 10.24
C TYR A 344 23.95 -28.42 9.37
N ASP A 345 24.12 -29.59 9.98
CA ASP A 345 24.57 -30.81 9.34
C ASP A 345 23.36 -31.64 8.92
N ARG A 346 22.98 -31.57 7.64
CA ARG A 346 21.78 -32.26 7.13
C ARG A 346 21.86 -33.78 7.27
N ALA A 347 23.06 -34.37 7.13
CA ALA A 347 23.21 -35.82 7.17
C ALA A 347 22.96 -36.39 8.57
N THR A 348 23.31 -35.63 9.61
CA THR A 348 23.13 -36.04 11.01
C THR A 348 21.94 -35.37 11.69
N GLY A 349 21.37 -34.32 11.10
CA GLY A 349 20.35 -33.47 11.71
C GLY A 349 20.89 -32.58 12.85
N ALA A 350 22.20 -32.48 13.03
CA ALA A 350 22.82 -31.79 14.16
C ALA A 350 23.07 -30.29 13.88
N LEU A 351 22.85 -29.47 14.92
CA LEU A 351 23.30 -28.07 14.94
C LEU A 351 24.63 -27.97 15.69
N LYS A 352 25.64 -27.41 15.03
CA LYS A 352 27.00 -27.21 15.54
C LYS A 352 27.34 -25.72 15.56
N GLN A 353 28.37 -25.33 16.31
CA GLN A 353 28.86 -23.95 16.26
C GLN A 353 29.39 -23.61 14.87
N LEU A 354 29.14 -22.39 14.39
CA LEU A 354 29.63 -21.96 13.08
C LEU A 354 31.17 -21.95 13.03
N PRO A 355 31.80 -22.55 12.01
CA PRO A 355 33.25 -22.52 11.84
C PRO A 355 33.79 -21.09 11.69
N SER A 356 34.94 -20.81 12.30
CA SER A 356 35.56 -19.47 12.34
C SER A 356 36.03 -18.95 10.98
N ASN A 357 36.22 -19.83 10.00
CA ASN A 357 36.60 -19.50 8.63
C ASN A 357 35.42 -19.04 7.75
N VAL A 358 34.17 -19.15 8.22
CA VAL A 358 33.00 -18.65 7.50
C VAL A 358 32.95 -17.13 7.61
N LYS A 359 33.17 -16.44 6.49
CA LYS A 359 33.04 -14.98 6.39
C LYS A 359 31.58 -14.62 6.13
N LEU A 360 30.91 -14.09 7.15
CA LEU A 360 29.63 -13.38 7.00
C LEU A 360 29.89 -11.90 6.71
N MET A 361 28.89 -11.21 6.15
CA MET A 361 28.96 -9.76 5.95
C MET A 361 29.23 -9.05 7.29
N SER A 362 30.32 -8.29 7.36
CA SER A 362 30.63 -7.41 8.49
C SER A 362 30.35 -5.97 8.12
N VAL A 363 29.68 -5.21 9.00
CA VAL A 363 29.47 -3.78 8.79
C VAL A 363 30.82 -3.06 8.81
N ALA A 364 31.30 -2.60 7.65
CA ALA A 364 32.40 -1.64 7.62
C ALA A 364 31.88 -0.34 8.26
N ARG A 365 32.28 -0.04 9.49
CA ARG A 365 32.07 1.28 10.10
C ARG A 365 32.80 2.31 9.23
N LYS A 366 32.11 2.96 8.28
CA LYS A 366 32.63 4.14 7.61
C LYS A 366 32.86 5.19 8.70
N ALA A 367 34.13 5.41 9.04
CA ALA A 367 34.55 6.51 9.90
C ALA A 367 34.07 7.83 9.28
N THR A 368 33.47 8.68 10.11
CA THR A 368 33.10 10.05 9.79
C THR A 368 34.35 10.85 9.41
N GLY A 369 34.63 10.95 8.12
CA GLY A 369 35.74 11.69 7.54
C GLY A 369 35.28 12.94 6.81
N ALA A 370 35.46 14.10 7.45
CA ALA A 370 35.56 15.46 6.93
C ALA A 370 35.01 15.79 5.52
N LEU A 371 34.00 16.68 5.50
CA LEU A 371 33.60 17.48 4.35
C LEU A 371 34.83 18.13 3.68
N LYS A 372 35.10 17.77 2.42
CA LYS A 372 35.77 18.65 1.46
C LYS A 372 34.82 18.95 0.31
N LYS A 373 34.41 20.22 0.23
CA LYS A 373 33.67 20.82 -0.87
C LYS A 373 34.39 20.57 -2.20
N ASN A 374 33.68 20.05 -3.20
CA ASN A 374 33.95 20.37 -4.60
C ASN A 374 32.64 20.41 -5.41
N LYS A 375 32.51 21.47 -6.21
CA LYS A 375 31.39 21.81 -7.08
C LYS A 375 31.42 20.95 -8.36
N GLY A 376 30.27 20.46 -8.81
CA GLY A 376 30.06 20.14 -10.24
C GLY A 376 29.08 18.99 -10.55
N LYS A 377 28.00 19.35 -11.26
CA LYS A 377 27.10 18.54 -12.12
C LYS A 377 26.35 17.36 -11.48
N GLN A 378 25.06 17.61 -11.24
CA GLN A 378 24.04 16.66 -10.79
C GLN A 378 23.44 15.95 -12.01
N ILE A 379 23.71 14.65 -12.12
CA ILE A 379 22.99 13.70 -12.98
C ILE A 379 22.14 12.86 -12.02
N CYS A 380 20.86 12.68 -12.36
CA CYS A 380 19.91 11.90 -11.58
C CYS A 380 20.23 10.41 -11.73
N GLU A 381 20.91 9.84 -10.73
CA GLU A 381 20.95 8.40 -10.50
C GLU A 381 19.82 8.05 -9.53
N ASP A 382 19.07 6.99 -9.85
CA ASP A 382 18.08 6.39 -8.99
C ASP A 382 18.73 6.09 -7.63
N ASN A 383 18.25 6.77 -6.59
CA ASN A 383 18.71 6.52 -5.23
C ASN A 383 18.31 5.09 -4.84
N GLU A 384 19.25 4.16 -4.91
CA GLU A 384 19.31 3.06 -3.96
C GLU A 384 19.23 3.70 -2.56
N VAL A 385 18.07 3.58 -1.93
CA VAL A 385 17.88 3.98 -0.54
C VAL A 385 18.82 3.10 0.28
N ASP A 386 19.94 3.68 0.68
CA ASP A 386 20.92 3.10 1.60
C ASP A 386 20.16 2.59 2.83
N SER A 387 20.02 1.26 2.96
CA SER A 387 19.31 0.56 4.05
C SER A 387 20.09 0.62 5.38
N GLY A 388 20.90 1.67 5.57
CA GLY A 388 21.80 1.86 6.70
C GLY A 388 21.29 2.92 7.67
N LYS A 389 20.52 2.48 8.67
CA LYS A 389 19.97 3.22 9.82
C LYS A 389 18.73 4.07 9.53
N TRP A 390 17.60 3.62 10.06
CA TRP A 390 16.52 4.49 10.50
C TRP A 390 17.12 5.55 11.42
N MET A 391 17.40 6.74 10.90
CA MET A 391 17.70 7.87 11.76
C MET A 391 16.42 8.15 12.55
N GLU A 392 16.47 7.98 13.87
CA GLU A 392 15.38 8.43 14.73
C GLU A 392 15.14 9.90 14.44
N VAL A 393 14.01 10.19 13.80
CA VAL A 393 13.58 11.57 13.57
C VAL A 393 13.28 12.15 14.96
N PRO A 394 13.93 13.26 15.35
CA PRO A 394 13.62 13.94 16.61
C PRO A 394 12.12 14.16 16.70
N LYS A 395 11.56 14.04 17.90
CA LYS A 395 10.12 14.11 18.12
C LYS A 395 9.52 15.41 17.58
N GLU A 396 10.27 16.50 17.67
CA GLU A 396 9.92 17.84 17.20
C GLU A 396 9.86 17.96 15.68
N SER A 397 10.49 17.02 14.97
CA SER A 397 10.51 16.92 13.51
C SER A 397 9.53 15.86 12.97
N ARG A 398 8.77 15.19 13.85
CA ARG A 398 7.72 14.24 13.45
C ARG A 398 6.48 15.00 13.04
N ILE A 399 5.75 14.41 12.09
CA ILE A 399 4.56 15.00 11.51
C ILE A 399 3.47 15.09 12.58
N ALA A 400 2.96 16.30 12.81
CA ALA A 400 1.92 16.54 13.80
C ALA A 400 0.57 15.96 13.35
N THR A 401 0.05 15.00 14.12
CA THR A 401 -1.07 14.15 13.69
C THR A 401 -2.33 14.36 14.51
N LEU A 402 -3.47 14.40 13.82
CA LEU A 402 -4.83 14.34 14.37
C LEU A 402 -5.45 12.98 14.02
N ASP A 403 -5.77 12.18 15.05
CA ASP A 403 -6.48 10.91 14.92
C ASP A 403 -7.97 11.10 15.16
N ILE A 404 -8.81 10.76 14.19
CA ILE A 404 -10.27 10.87 14.29
C ILE A 404 -10.87 9.47 14.28
N PHE A 405 -11.81 9.21 15.18
CA PHE A 405 -12.30 7.86 15.49
C PHE A 405 -11.17 6.99 16.04
N ALA A 406 -10.43 7.57 16.98
CA ALA A 406 -9.13 7.06 17.42
C ALA A 406 -9.19 5.68 18.11
N GLY A 407 -10.35 5.30 18.65
CA GLY A 407 -10.51 4.12 19.48
C GLY A 407 -9.53 4.15 20.65
N CYS A 408 -8.93 3.00 20.96
CA CYS A 408 -7.85 2.93 21.95
C CYS A 408 -6.46 3.30 21.41
N GLY A 409 -6.35 3.77 20.15
CA GLY A 409 -5.10 4.28 19.58
C GLY A 409 -4.25 3.30 18.78
N GLY A 410 -4.78 2.13 18.39
CA GLY A 410 -3.98 1.13 17.65
C GLY A 410 -3.38 1.62 16.32
N LEU A 411 -4.08 2.50 15.60
CA LEU A 411 -3.56 3.11 14.37
C LEU A 411 -2.47 4.16 14.68
N SER A 412 -2.74 5.06 15.64
CA SER A 412 -1.77 6.02 16.16
C SER A 412 -0.49 5.35 16.64
N GLU A 413 -0.61 4.29 17.44
CA GLU A 413 0.53 3.56 18.00
C GLU A 413 1.44 2.99 16.89
N GLY A 414 0.85 2.34 15.88
CA GLY A 414 1.62 1.84 14.74
C GLY A 414 2.34 2.94 13.95
N LEU A 415 1.68 4.09 13.76
CA LEU A 415 2.24 5.25 13.05
C LEU A 415 3.36 5.94 13.86
N GLN A 416 3.22 6.01 15.18
CA GLN A 416 4.25 6.55 16.07
C GLN A 416 5.46 5.62 16.15
N GLN A 417 5.23 4.31 16.22
CA GLN A 417 6.29 3.29 16.17
C GLN A 417 7.09 3.39 14.86
N ALA A 418 6.43 3.66 13.73
CA ALA A 418 7.12 3.90 12.45
C ALA A 418 8.09 5.11 12.49
N GLY A 419 8.04 5.95 13.53
CA GLY A 419 9.02 7.01 13.80
C GLY A 419 8.79 8.31 13.04
N VAL A 420 7.71 8.41 12.25
CA VAL A 420 7.44 9.56 11.37
C VAL A 420 6.25 10.42 11.83
N SER A 421 5.37 9.87 12.66
CA SER A 421 4.16 10.53 13.15
C SER A 421 4.25 10.79 14.66
N PHE A 422 3.63 11.87 15.11
CA PHE A 422 3.37 12.11 16.53
C PHE A 422 1.92 12.59 16.72
N THR A 423 1.10 11.79 17.40
CA THR A 423 -0.32 12.10 17.58
C THR A 423 -0.47 13.15 18.69
N LYS A 424 -0.80 14.38 18.29
CA LYS A 424 -1.00 15.52 19.20
C LYS A 424 -2.46 15.69 19.60
N TRP A 425 -3.38 15.24 18.75
CA TRP A 425 -4.81 15.35 19.00
C TRP A 425 -5.51 14.04 18.63
N ALA A 426 -6.50 13.67 19.43
CA ALA A 426 -7.37 12.54 19.16
C ALA A 426 -8.83 12.90 19.42
N ILE A 427 -9.73 12.43 18.56
CA ILE A 427 -11.18 12.57 18.72
C ILE A 427 -11.77 11.16 18.79
N GLU A 428 -12.46 10.86 19.88
CA GLU A 428 -13.14 9.58 20.11
C GLU A 428 -14.52 9.84 20.72
N TYR A 429 -15.53 9.07 20.36
CA TYR A 429 -16.88 9.23 20.89
C TYR A 429 -17.09 8.39 22.17
N GLU A 430 -16.53 7.19 22.21
CA GLU A 430 -16.70 6.25 23.32
C GLU A 430 -15.69 6.54 24.45
N GLU A 431 -16.21 6.96 25.60
CA GLU A 431 -15.41 7.34 26.77
C GLU A 431 -14.38 6.28 27.20
N PRO A 432 -14.70 4.97 27.31
CA PRO A 432 -13.71 3.97 27.68
C PRO A 432 -12.55 3.85 26.68
N ALA A 433 -12.82 4.05 25.38
CA ALA A 433 -11.81 4.01 24.34
C ALA A 433 -10.92 5.26 24.39
N GLY A 434 -11.53 6.44 24.57
CA GLY A 434 -10.79 7.69 24.77
C GLY A 434 -9.91 7.67 26.01
N GLU A 435 -10.37 7.06 27.10
CA GLU A 435 -9.55 6.90 28.31
C GLU A 435 -8.38 5.93 28.09
N ALA A 436 -8.60 4.81 27.41
CA ALA A 436 -7.50 3.93 26.99
C ALA A 436 -6.50 4.67 26.08
N PHE A 437 -6.98 5.54 25.18
CA PHE A 437 -6.10 6.36 24.35
C PHE A 437 -5.23 7.29 25.21
N ARG A 438 -5.80 8.01 26.18
CA ARG A 438 -5.06 8.91 27.09
C ARG A 438 -3.95 8.19 27.84
N GLN A 439 -4.21 6.97 28.31
CA GLN A 439 -3.23 6.19 29.06
C GLN A 439 -2.02 5.80 28.20
N ASN A 440 -2.24 5.52 26.91
CA ASN A 440 -1.16 5.14 25.98
C ASN A 440 -0.49 6.36 25.33
N HIS A 441 -1.19 7.48 25.22
CA HIS A 441 -0.73 8.71 24.56
C HIS A 441 -0.91 9.92 25.49
N PRO A 442 -0.18 10.01 26.62
CA PRO A 442 -0.42 11.02 27.66
C PRO A 442 -0.15 12.46 27.21
N GLU A 443 0.56 12.65 26.10
CA GLU A 443 0.87 13.97 25.54
C GLU A 443 -0.16 14.44 24.49
N ALA A 444 -1.09 13.58 24.08
CA ALA A 444 -2.14 13.93 23.14
C ALA A 444 -3.30 14.64 23.85
N ALA A 445 -3.83 15.69 23.25
CA ALA A 445 -5.11 16.26 23.64
C ALA A 445 -6.24 15.34 23.12
N VAL A 446 -6.94 14.68 24.04
CA VAL A 446 -8.01 13.72 23.72
C VAL A 446 -9.38 14.31 23.98
N PHE A 447 -10.14 14.50 22.91
CA PHE A 447 -11.53 14.98 22.94
C PHE A 447 -12.48 13.79 22.88
N VAL A 448 -13.16 13.51 24.00
CA VAL A 448 -14.22 12.49 24.07
C VAL A 448 -15.55 13.14 23.73
N ASP A 449 -15.86 13.21 22.44
CA ASP A 449 -17.06 13.87 21.91
C ASP A 449 -17.33 13.46 20.46
N ASN A 450 -18.50 13.84 19.93
CA ASN A 450 -18.83 13.69 18.52
C ASN A 450 -17.92 14.58 17.65
N CYS A 451 -17.27 13.98 16.66
CA CYS A 451 -16.36 14.69 15.76
C CYS A 451 -16.99 15.89 15.03
N ASN A 452 -18.32 15.89 14.79
CA ASN A 452 -19.02 17.03 14.18
C ASN A 452 -19.08 18.24 15.13
N VAL A 453 -19.23 17.99 16.43
CA VAL A 453 -19.19 19.02 17.49
C VAL A 453 -17.80 19.63 17.56
N ILE A 454 -16.78 18.78 17.55
CA ILE A 454 -15.38 19.21 17.59
C ILE A 454 -15.01 20.02 16.34
N LEU A 455 -15.39 19.57 15.14
CA LEU A 455 -15.15 20.34 13.90
C LEU A 455 -15.85 21.70 13.94
N LYS A 456 -17.11 21.74 14.38
CA LYS A 456 -17.85 23.01 14.53
C LYS A 456 -17.14 23.97 15.49
N ALA A 457 -16.69 23.47 16.63
CA ALA A 457 -15.97 24.27 17.61
C ALA A 457 -14.60 24.77 17.10
N ILE A 458 -13.89 23.96 16.32
CA ILE A 458 -12.66 24.37 15.63
C ILE A 458 -12.95 25.52 14.67
N MET A 459 -13.99 25.40 13.84
CA MET A 459 -14.36 26.43 12.87
C MET A 459 -14.80 27.71 13.58
N ASP A 460 -15.51 27.62 14.70
CA ASP A 460 -15.88 28.78 15.51
C ASP A 460 -14.65 29.48 16.11
N LYS A 461 -13.71 28.71 16.68
CA LYS A 461 -12.44 29.22 17.22
C LYS A 461 -11.62 29.94 16.14
N CYS A 462 -11.68 29.48 14.90
CA CYS A 462 -10.93 30.05 13.78
C CYS A 462 -11.67 31.22 13.08
N GLY A 463 -12.91 31.53 13.47
CA GLY A 463 -13.71 32.58 12.84
C GLY A 463 -14.30 32.17 11.48
N ASP A 464 -14.45 30.88 11.23
CA ASP A 464 -15.02 30.29 10.01
C ASP A 464 -16.44 29.72 10.21
N SER A 465 -17.16 30.19 11.23
CA SER A 465 -18.52 29.71 11.55
C SER A 465 -19.48 29.76 10.36
N ASP A 466 -19.38 30.78 9.51
CA ASP A 466 -20.24 30.99 8.34
C ASP A 466 -20.00 29.95 7.22
N ASP A 467 -18.83 29.30 7.22
CA ASP A 467 -18.46 28.22 6.27
C ASP A 467 -18.92 26.84 6.79
N CYS A 468 -19.37 26.76 8.05
CA CYS A 468 -19.73 25.49 8.69
C CYS A 468 -21.22 25.17 8.54
N VAL A 469 -21.54 24.20 7.68
CA VAL A 469 -22.88 23.60 7.64
C VAL A 469 -22.97 22.50 8.71
N SER A 470 -23.48 22.85 9.89
CA SER A 470 -23.69 21.92 11.00
C SER A 470 -25.16 21.73 11.35
N THR A 471 -25.47 20.62 12.03
CA THR A 471 -26.78 20.46 12.67
C THR A 471 -26.94 21.45 13.83
N SER A 472 -28.18 21.77 14.21
CA SER A 472 -28.46 22.62 15.38
C SER A 472 -27.91 21.99 16.65
N GLU A 473 -28.03 20.67 16.79
CA GLU A 473 -27.49 19.92 17.93
C GLU A 473 -25.97 20.08 18.05
N ALA A 474 -25.23 19.91 16.95
CA ALA A 474 -23.77 20.04 16.97
C ALA A 474 -23.34 21.48 17.32
N ALA A 475 -24.07 22.49 16.83
CA ALA A 475 -23.80 23.89 17.16
C ALA A 475 -24.06 24.20 18.65
N GLU A 476 -25.16 23.70 19.21
CA GLU A 476 -25.47 23.88 20.63
C GLU A 476 -24.48 23.16 21.55
N GLN A 477 -24.03 21.97 21.18
CA GLN A 477 -23.02 21.22 21.92
C GLN A 477 -21.65 21.87 21.83
N ALA A 478 -21.25 22.36 20.65
CA ALA A 478 -19.98 23.05 20.45
C ALA A 478 -19.87 24.30 21.33
N ALA A 479 -20.97 25.06 21.46
CA ALA A 479 -21.04 26.24 22.34
C ALA A 479 -20.93 25.92 23.84
N LYS A 480 -21.15 24.65 24.23
CA LYS A 480 -21.07 24.17 25.63
C LYS A 480 -19.74 23.50 25.96
N LEU A 481 -18.80 23.40 25.01
CA LEU A 481 -17.48 22.82 25.27
C LEU A 481 -16.73 23.64 26.33
N ALA A 482 -16.01 22.94 27.20
CA ALA A 482 -15.20 23.57 28.23
C ALA A 482 -14.11 24.46 27.60
N GLU A 483 -13.83 25.61 28.22
CA GLU A 483 -12.83 26.58 27.73
C GLU A 483 -11.43 25.96 27.56
N GLU A 484 -11.06 25.04 28.45
CA GLU A 484 -9.82 24.26 28.35
C GLU A 484 -9.78 23.39 27.09
N ASN A 485 -10.88 22.72 26.75
CA ASN A 485 -10.97 21.93 25.52
C ASN A 485 -10.84 22.85 24.30
N ILE A 486 -11.56 23.99 24.29
CA ILE A 486 -11.49 24.98 23.19
C ILE A 486 -10.06 25.49 23.00
N LYS A 487 -9.35 25.80 24.09
CA LYS A 487 -7.95 26.26 24.02
C LYS A 487 -7.04 25.23 23.34
N ASN A 488 -7.23 23.95 23.63
CA ASN A 488 -6.42 22.85 23.10
C ASN A 488 -6.84 22.34 21.71
N LEU A 489 -7.98 22.80 21.15
CA LEU A 489 -8.41 22.44 19.80
C LEU A 489 -7.35 22.80 18.75
N PRO A 490 -7.04 21.89 17.80
CA PRO A 490 -6.09 22.17 16.72
C PRO A 490 -6.61 23.25 15.79
N VAL A 491 -5.70 24.02 15.21
CA VAL A 491 -6.04 25.00 14.15
C VAL A 491 -5.34 24.67 12.83
N PRO A 492 -5.87 25.12 11.68
CA PRO A 492 -5.24 24.93 10.38
C PRO A 492 -3.79 25.42 10.37
N GLY A 493 -2.89 24.62 9.78
CA GLY A 493 -1.45 24.87 9.79
C GLY A 493 -0.69 24.14 10.91
N GLU A 494 -1.37 23.71 11.98
CA GLU A 494 -0.76 22.86 13.02
C GLU A 494 -0.91 21.36 12.74
N VAL A 495 -1.95 20.97 12.01
CA VAL A 495 -2.22 19.58 11.65
C VAL A 495 -1.60 19.26 10.30
N GLU A 496 -0.56 18.43 10.30
CA GLU A 496 0.14 18.02 9.08
C GLU A 496 -0.31 16.65 8.57
N PHE A 497 -0.87 15.82 9.45
CA PHE A 497 -1.41 14.50 9.09
C PHE A 497 -2.74 14.26 9.79
N ILE A 498 -3.72 13.74 9.05
CA ILE A 498 -4.98 13.25 9.62
C ILE A 498 -5.10 11.75 9.32
N ASN A 499 -5.35 10.94 10.34
CA ASN A 499 -5.70 9.54 10.17
C ASN A 499 -7.01 9.21 10.87
N GLY A 500 -7.65 8.12 10.46
CA GLY A 500 -8.88 7.69 11.10
C GLY A 500 -9.57 6.51 10.44
N GLY A 501 -10.41 5.85 11.22
CA GLY A 501 -11.24 4.72 10.79
C GLY A 501 -12.73 5.03 10.97
N PRO A 502 -13.35 5.83 10.08
CA PRO A 502 -14.75 6.22 10.25
C PRO A 502 -15.66 4.99 10.33
N PRO A 503 -16.64 4.98 11.25
CA PRO A 503 -17.45 3.80 11.55
C PRO A 503 -18.21 3.32 10.31
N CYS A 504 -18.27 2.01 10.17
CA CYS A 504 -18.71 1.35 8.95
C CYS A 504 -19.81 0.32 9.20
N GLN A 505 -20.61 0.47 10.26
CA GLN A 505 -21.53 -0.58 10.70
C GLN A 505 -22.50 -1.05 9.60
N GLY A 506 -22.88 -0.17 8.66
CA GLY A 506 -23.68 -0.55 7.49
C GLY A 506 -22.89 -1.27 6.37
N PHE A 507 -21.56 -1.14 6.31
CA PHE A 507 -20.71 -1.75 5.28
C PHE A 507 -20.40 -3.23 5.54
N SER A 508 -20.53 -3.67 6.80
CA SER A 508 -20.20 -5.04 7.21
C SER A 508 -21.37 -6.00 7.00
N GLY A 509 -21.21 -6.98 6.12
CA GLY A 509 -22.16 -8.09 5.98
C GLY A 509 -22.20 -9.01 7.20
N MET A 510 -21.17 -8.97 8.06
CA MET A 510 -21.11 -9.71 9.32
C MET A 510 -21.88 -9.01 10.45
N ASN A 511 -22.26 -7.74 10.28
CA ASN A 511 -23.10 -7.04 11.25
C ASN A 511 -24.58 -7.40 11.01
N ARG A 512 -25.21 -8.06 11.98
CA ARG A 512 -26.63 -8.45 11.95
C ARG A 512 -27.57 -7.25 11.84
N PHE A 513 -27.12 -6.05 12.22
CA PHE A 513 -27.92 -4.81 12.25
C PHE A 513 -27.50 -3.79 11.19
N ASN A 514 -26.80 -4.22 10.12
CA ASN A 514 -26.25 -3.33 9.08
C ASN A 514 -27.28 -2.49 8.29
N GLN A 515 -28.58 -2.81 8.37
CA GLN A 515 -29.66 -2.01 7.76
C GLN A 515 -30.35 -1.05 8.73
N SER A 516 -29.94 -1.03 10.01
CA SER A 516 -30.54 -0.13 11.01
C SER A 516 -30.34 1.35 10.64
N PRO A 517 -31.26 2.24 11.05
CA PRO A 517 -31.09 3.69 10.87
C PRO A 517 -29.75 4.19 11.41
N TRP A 518 -29.33 3.68 12.57
CA TRP A 518 -28.03 3.98 13.18
C TRP A 518 -26.85 3.58 12.28
N SER A 519 -26.90 2.39 11.67
CA SER A 519 -25.88 1.96 10.71
C SER A 519 -25.80 2.85 9.48
N LYS A 520 -26.90 3.48 9.04
CA LYS A 520 -26.89 4.45 7.92
C LYS A 520 -26.21 5.76 8.32
N VAL A 521 -26.53 6.30 9.49
CA VAL A 521 -25.88 7.51 10.04
C VAL A 521 -24.37 7.30 10.18
N GLN A 522 -23.94 6.13 10.66
CA GLN A 522 -22.51 5.84 10.76
C GLN A 522 -21.81 5.80 9.40
N CYS A 523 -22.47 5.30 8.36
CA CYS A 523 -21.94 5.33 7.00
C CYS A 523 -21.76 6.76 6.45
N GLU A 524 -22.44 7.76 7.02
CA GLU A 524 -22.28 9.17 6.66
C GLU A 524 -21.08 9.83 7.37
N MET A 525 -20.50 9.21 8.41
CA MET A 525 -19.33 9.74 9.12
C MET A 525 -18.08 9.84 8.25
N ILE A 526 -18.05 9.15 7.11
CA ILE A 526 -17.01 9.39 6.10
C ILE A 526 -17.05 10.82 5.56
N LEU A 527 -18.24 11.44 5.45
CA LEU A 527 -18.38 12.82 5.00
C LEU A 527 -17.80 13.76 6.04
N ALA A 528 -18.10 13.54 7.33
CA ALA A 528 -17.49 14.30 8.42
C ALA A 528 -15.96 14.18 8.37
N PHE A 529 -15.42 12.97 8.19
CA PHE A 529 -13.98 12.74 8.08
C PHE A 529 -13.34 13.48 6.88
N LEU A 530 -14.01 13.48 5.72
CA LEU A 530 -13.57 14.23 4.55
C LEU A 530 -13.66 15.75 4.77
N SER A 531 -14.63 16.24 5.55
CA SER A 531 -14.71 17.67 5.93
C SER A 531 -13.50 18.13 6.75
N PHE A 532 -12.93 17.27 7.60
CA PHE A 532 -11.66 17.57 8.26
C PHE A 532 -10.51 17.68 7.26
N ALA A 533 -10.44 16.78 6.26
CA ALA A 533 -9.42 16.85 5.21
C ALA A 533 -9.56 18.11 4.34
N GLU A 534 -10.80 18.50 4.01
CA GLU A 534 -11.13 19.73 3.30
C GLU A 534 -10.66 20.93 4.12
N TYR A 535 -11.09 21.03 5.38
CA TYR A 535 -10.86 22.20 6.22
C TYR A 535 -9.38 22.37 6.58
N PHE A 536 -8.71 21.33 7.07
CA PHE A 536 -7.32 21.44 7.52
C PHE A 536 -6.29 21.45 6.38
N ARG A 537 -6.59 20.80 5.25
CA ARG A 537 -5.63 20.55 4.15
C ARG A 537 -4.28 19.99 4.64
N PRO A 538 -4.25 18.91 5.44
CA PRO A 538 -3.00 18.31 5.90
C PRO A 538 -2.10 17.86 4.73
N ARG A 539 -0.81 17.67 5.01
CA ARG A 539 0.17 17.14 4.04
C ARG A 539 -0.15 15.69 3.67
N PHE A 540 -0.63 14.91 4.64
CA PHE A 540 -1.06 13.53 4.45
C PHE A 540 -2.45 13.29 5.04
N PHE A 541 -3.16 12.32 4.49
CA PHE A 541 -4.44 11.85 4.97
C PHE A 541 -4.53 10.32 4.82
N LEU A 542 -4.95 9.61 5.86
CA LEU A 542 -5.11 8.15 5.85
C LEU A 542 -6.50 7.76 6.33
N LEU A 543 -7.26 7.13 5.44
CA LEU A 543 -8.53 6.49 5.77
C LEU A 543 -8.33 4.98 5.86
N GLU A 544 -8.59 4.40 7.02
CA GLU A 544 -8.73 2.96 7.22
C GLU A 544 -10.21 2.55 7.20
N ASN A 545 -10.52 1.40 6.61
CA ASN A 545 -11.84 0.81 6.74
C ASN A 545 -11.86 -0.71 6.53
N VAL A 546 -13.01 -1.34 6.79
CA VAL A 546 -13.21 -2.76 6.48
C VAL A 546 -13.06 -3.04 4.99
N ARG A 547 -12.59 -4.24 4.63
CA ARG A 547 -12.44 -4.69 3.23
C ARG A 547 -13.66 -4.37 2.36
N ASN A 548 -14.88 -4.59 2.88
CA ASN A 548 -16.11 -4.44 2.11
C ASN A 548 -16.44 -2.98 1.73
N PHE A 549 -15.74 -2.00 2.31
CA PHE A 549 -15.87 -0.59 1.98
C PHE A 549 -15.76 -0.34 0.47
N VAL A 550 -14.81 -1.00 -0.22
CA VAL A 550 -14.59 -0.81 -1.67
C VAL A 550 -15.75 -1.30 -2.54
N SER A 551 -16.57 -2.23 -2.03
CA SER A 551 -17.68 -2.85 -2.77
C SER A 551 -19.06 -2.42 -2.27
N PHE A 552 -19.14 -1.78 -1.11
CA PHE A 552 -20.40 -1.38 -0.49
C PHE A 552 -21.16 -0.39 -1.38
N ASN A 553 -22.50 -0.50 -1.39
CA ASN A 553 -23.38 0.29 -2.25
C ASN A 553 -22.89 0.33 -3.71
N LYS A 554 -22.52 -0.84 -4.27
CA LYS A 554 -21.93 -0.97 -5.61
C LYS A 554 -20.64 -0.14 -5.81
N GLY A 555 -19.87 0.04 -4.73
CA GLY A 555 -18.64 0.83 -4.70
C GLY A 555 -18.82 2.34 -4.66
N GLN A 556 -20.06 2.85 -4.58
CA GLN A 556 -20.31 4.30 -4.65
C GLN A 556 -19.63 5.09 -3.53
N THR A 557 -19.68 4.60 -2.29
CA THR A 557 -19.07 5.31 -1.16
C THR A 557 -17.55 5.44 -1.32
N PHE A 558 -16.89 4.35 -1.75
CA PHE A 558 -15.46 4.37 -2.06
C PHE A 558 -15.14 5.34 -3.20
N ARG A 559 -15.90 5.28 -4.30
CA ARG A 559 -15.73 6.17 -5.46
C ARG A 559 -15.89 7.64 -5.09
N LEU A 560 -16.90 7.98 -4.30
CA LEU A 560 -17.15 9.33 -3.82
C LEU A 560 -16.05 9.82 -2.88
N ALA A 561 -15.50 8.95 -2.02
CA ALA A 561 -14.38 9.31 -1.16
C ALA A 561 -13.12 9.66 -1.97
N VAL A 562 -12.77 8.83 -2.96
CA VAL A 562 -11.66 9.11 -3.88
C VAL A 562 -11.93 10.38 -4.69
N ALA A 563 -13.13 10.53 -5.28
CA ALA A 563 -13.51 11.72 -6.03
C ALA A 563 -13.42 13.00 -5.20
N SER A 564 -13.88 12.97 -3.94
CA SER A 564 -13.83 14.14 -3.04
C SER A 564 -12.40 14.55 -2.74
N LEU A 565 -11.49 13.59 -2.48
CA LEU A 565 -10.08 13.89 -2.25
C LEU A 565 -9.41 14.46 -3.52
N LEU A 566 -9.76 13.96 -4.70
CA LEU A 566 -9.27 14.50 -5.98
C LEU A 566 -9.80 15.90 -6.26
N GLU A 567 -11.06 16.19 -5.93
CA GLU A 567 -11.65 17.53 -6.05
C GLU A 567 -10.99 18.51 -5.09
N MET A 568 -10.56 18.04 -3.91
CA MET A 568 -9.69 18.83 -3.03
C MET A 568 -8.29 19.03 -3.64
N GLY A 569 -7.85 18.22 -4.61
CA GLY A 569 -6.53 18.31 -5.23
C GLY A 569 -5.47 17.44 -4.58
N TYR A 570 -5.86 16.49 -3.72
CA TYR A 570 -4.93 15.48 -3.23
C TYR A 570 -4.48 14.54 -4.35
N GLN A 571 -3.26 14.05 -4.22
CA GLN A 571 -2.87 12.77 -4.80
C GLN A 571 -3.54 11.66 -4.00
N VAL A 572 -4.00 10.59 -4.62
CA VAL A 572 -4.76 9.54 -3.93
C VAL A 572 -4.28 8.16 -4.34
N ARG A 573 -4.05 7.26 -3.38
CA ARG A 573 -3.78 5.84 -3.60
C ARG A 573 -4.71 5.01 -2.74
N PHE A 574 -5.23 3.91 -3.28
CA PHE A 574 -6.14 3.03 -2.58
C PHE A 574 -5.66 1.57 -2.66
N GLY A 575 -6.02 0.76 -1.67
CA GLY A 575 -5.52 -0.61 -1.58
C GLY A 575 -6.21 -1.43 -0.51
N ILE A 576 -6.05 -2.75 -0.58
CA ILE A 576 -6.50 -3.67 0.47
C ILE A 576 -5.31 -4.50 0.93
N LEU A 577 -5.06 -4.51 2.24
CA LEU A 577 -3.98 -5.25 2.87
C LEU A 577 -4.53 -6.33 3.83
N GLU A 578 -3.74 -7.38 4.06
CA GLU A 578 -4.04 -8.49 4.99
C GLU A 578 -3.06 -8.40 6.17
N ALA A 579 -3.56 -8.15 7.38
CA ALA A 579 -2.71 -8.01 8.56
C ALA A 579 -1.79 -9.22 8.77
N GLY A 580 -2.26 -10.43 8.47
CA GLY A 580 -1.48 -11.67 8.62
C GLY A 580 -0.17 -11.68 7.84
N THR A 581 -0.06 -10.92 6.74
CA THR A 581 1.19 -10.81 5.97
C THR A 581 2.23 -9.88 6.61
N PHE A 582 1.87 -9.17 7.68
CA PHE A 582 2.71 -8.22 8.41
C PHE A 582 3.04 -8.70 9.83
N GLY A 583 2.94 -10.02 10.10
CA GLY A 583 3.49 -10.60 11.32
C GLY A 583 2.50 -10.74 12.48
N VAL A 584 1.20 -10.86 12.20
CA VAL A 584 0.18 -11.20 13.22
C VAL A 584 -0.53 -12.51 12.91
N ALA A 585 -0.93 -13.25 13.95
CA ALA A 585 -1.65 -14.52 13.81
C ALA A 585 -3.15 -14.36 13.52
N GLN A 586 -3.51 -13.41 12.65
CA GLN A 586 -4.90 -13.05 12.38
C GLN A 586 -5.12 -12.76 10.89
N SER A 587 -6.17 -13.34 10.30
CA SER A 587 -6.68 -12.88 9.00
C SER A 587 -7.61 -11.68 9.23
N ARG A 588 -7.10 -10.48 8.93
CA ARG A 588 -7.81 -9.21 9.03
C ARG A 588 -7.48 -8.36 7.81
N LYS A 589 -8.45 -8.29 6.89
CA LYS A 589 -8.36 -7.51 5.65
C LYS A 589 -8.89 -6.11 5.88
N ARG A 590 -8.13 -5.11 5.42
CA ARG A 590 -8.46 -3.69 5.56
C ARG A 590 -8.25 -2.94 4.27
N ALA A 591 -9.21 -2.07 3.95
CA ALA A 591 -9.11 -1.12 2.86
C ALA A 591 -8.45 0.15 3.39
N PHE A 592 -7.55 0.71 2.60
CA PHE A 592 -6.84 1.94 2.92
C PHE A 592 -6.95 2.91 1.76
N ILE A 593 -7.11 4.19 2.07
CA ILE A 593 -6.92 5.30 1.13
C ILE A 593 -5.86 6.23 1.70
N TRP A 594 -4.73 6.33 1.01
CA TRP A 594 -3.75 7.38 1.21
C TRP A 594 -4.13 8.59 0.36
N ALA A 595 -4.07 9.77 0.96
CA ALA A 595 -4.04 11.04 0.25
C ALA A 595 -2.78 11.82 0.64
N ALA A 596 -2.14 12.47 -0.34
CA ALA A 596 -0.97 13.31 -0.12
C ALA A 596 -1.14 14.64 -0.85
N ALA A 597 -0.75 15.73 -0.19
CA ALA A 597 -0.81 17.07 -0.77
C ALA A 597 -0.02 17.14 -2.09
N PRO A 598 -0.36 18.07 -3.01
CA PRO A 598 0.48 18.38 -4.16
C PRO A 598 1.92 18.71 -3.73
N GLY A 599 2.89 18.10 -4.40
CA GLY A 599 4.31 18.28 -4.10
C GLY A 599 4.88 17.33 -3.03
N GLU A 600 4.02 16.64 -2.27
CA GLU A 600 4.46 15.54 -1.40
C GLU A 600 4.62 14.24 -2.20
N ILE A 601 5.37 13.28 -1.65
CA ILE A 601 5.47 11.94 -2.24
C ILE A 601 4.33 11.09 -1.71
N LEU A 602 3.44 10.64 -2.60
CA LEU A 602 2.33 9.75 -2.24
C LEU A 602 2.86 8.39 -1.75
N PRO A 603 2.62 8.01 -0.47
CA PRO A 603 3.21 6.80 0.12
C PRO A 603 2.93 5.51 -0.66
N ASP A 604 3.92 4.63 -0.74
CA ASP A 604 3.79 3.28 -1.29
C ASP A 604 3.19 2.29 -0.27
N TRP A 605 2.70 1.14 -0.76
CA TRP A 605 2.24 0.06 0.11
C TRP A 605 3.42 -0.72 0.67
N PRO A 606 3.40 -1.13 1.95
CA PRO A 606 4.44 -1.98 2.51
C PRO A 606 4.39 -3.38 1.87
N GLU A 607 5.57 -3.96 1.64
CA GLU A 607 5.66 -5.32 1.10
C GLU A 607 5.23 -6.36 2.15
N PRO A 608 4.52 -7.43 1.75
CA PRO A 608 4.26 -8.59 2.59
C PRO A 608 5.55 -9.25 3.10
N MET A 609 5.75 -9.25 4.42
CA MET A 609 6.97 -9.80 5.04
C MET A 609 6.79 -11.23 5.54
N HIS A 610 5.56 -11.67 5.80
CA HIS A 610 5.23 -13.00 6.29
C HIS A 610 4.33 -13.75 5.33
N VAL A 611 4.60 -15.04 5.13
CA VAL A 611 3.69 -15.90 4.36
C VAL A 611 2.35 -16.01 5.08
N PHE A 612 1.26 -15.82 4.34
CA PHE A 612 -0.08 -15.93 4.89
C PHE A 612 -1.09 -16.34 3.81
N ALA A 613 -1.97 -17.27 4.11
CA ALA A 613 -2.99 -17.74 3.18
C ALA A 613 -4.08 -16.68 3.08
N SER A 614 -4.00 -15.87 2.03
CA SER A 614 -5.06 -14.97 1.62
C SER A 614 -5.29 -15.10 0.11
N PRO A 615 -6.55 -15.04 -0.35
CA PRO A 615 -6.79 -14.75 -1.76
C PRO A 615 -6.17 -13.39 -2.10
N GLU A 616 -5.81 -13.23 -3.37
CA GLU A 616 -5.38 -11.95 -3.91
C GLU A 616 -6.47 -10.89 -3.71
N LEU A 617 -6.13 -9.77 -3.08
CA LEU A 617 -7.08 -8.76 -2.64
C LEU A 617 -7.30 -7.72 -3.74
N LYS A 618 -8.15 -8.10 -4.69
CA LYS A 618 -8.43 -7.33 -5.91
C LYS A 618 -9.46 -6.22 -5.67
N ILE A 619 -9.20 -5.06 -6.26
CA ILE A 619 -10.16 -3.99 -6.50
C ILE A 619 -10.46 -3.99 -7.99
N THR A 620 -11.74 -4.13 -8.34
CA THR A 620 -12.20 -4.15 -9.73
C THR A 620 -12.05 -2.76 -10.35
N LEU A 621 -11.41 -2.70 -11.50
CA LEU A 621 -11.32 -1.51 -12.35
C LEU A 621 -12.27 -1.68 -13.56
N PRO A 622 -12.52 -0.61 -14.33
CA PRO A 622 -13.24 -0.72 -15.61
C PRO A 622 -12.61 -1.73 -16.58
N ASP A 623 -13.40 -2.17 -17.55
CA ASP A 623 -13.02 -3.15 -18.59
C ASP A 623 -12.60 -4.53 -18.08
N GLY A 624 -13.05 -4.90 -16.88
CA GLY A 624 -12.72 -6.19 -16.25
C GLY A 624 -11.28 -6.30 -15.76
N LYS A 625 -10.52 -5.20 -15.77
CA LYS A 625 -9.20 -5.11 -15.15
C LYS A 625 -9.33 -5.12 -13.62
N TYR A 626 -8.23 -5.38 -12.94
CA TYR A 626 -8.17 -5.30 -11.49
C TYR A 626 -6.81 -4.78 -11.02
N TYR A 627 -6.83 -4.22 -9.82
CA TYR A 627 -5.65 -3.78 -9.11
C TYR A 627 -5.53 -4.55 -7.78
N ALA A 628 -4.30 -4.90 -7.39
CA ALA A 628 -4.00 -5.47 -6.08
C ALA A 628 -2.83 -4.70 -5.47
N ALA A 629 -3.02 -4.21 -4.23
CA ALA A 629 -2.04 -3.37 -3.54
C ALA A 629 -0.77 -4.13 -3.11
N ALA A 630 -0.92 -5.43 -2.84
CA ALA A 630 0.16 -6.30 -2.41
C ALA A 630 0.10 -7.60 -3.20
N LYS A 631 1.28 -8.15 -3.51
CA LYS A 631 1.42 -9.45 -4.17
C LYS A 631 0.93 -10.57 -3.25
N SER A 632 0.43 -11.65 -3.86
CA SER A 632 0.13 -12.88 -3.13
C SER A 632 1.42 -13.48 -2.55
N THR A 633 1.38 -13.91 -1.29
CA THR A 633 2.49 -14.63 -0.65
C THR A 633 2.47 -16.13 -0.93
N ALA A 634 1.66 -16.59 -1.88
CA ALA A 634 1.58 -18.01 -2.25
C ALA A 634 2.92 -18.55 -2.80
N GLY A 635 3.69 -17.69 -3.49
CA GLY A 635 5.05 -17.99 -3.96
C GLY A 635 6.14 -17.82 -2.89
N GLY A 636 5.77 -17.51 -1.64
CA GLY A 636 6.68 -17.24 -0.53
C GLY A 636 6.66 -15.78 -0.08
N ALA A 637 7.39 -15.52 1.01
CA ALA A 637 7.67 -14.22 1.61
C ALA A 637 8.95 -14.33 2.45
N PRO A 638 9.58 -13.24 2.89
CA PRO A 638 10.80 -13.28 3.70
C PRO A 638 10.73 -14.14 4.97
N PHE A 639 9.60 -14.15 5.67
CA PHE A 639 9.42 -14.82 6.97
C PHE A 639 8.22 -15.78 7.01
N ARG A 640 8.27 -16.72 7.96
CA ARG A 640 7.16 -17.65 8.23
C ARG A 640 5.93 -16.91 8.78
N ALA A 641 4.76 -17.55 8.68
CA ALA A 641 3.56 -17.07 9.36
C ALA A 641 3.76 -17.06 10.90
N ILE A 642 3.21 -16.04 11.57
CA ILE A 642 3.04 -16.05 13.02
C ILE A 642 1.80 -16.86 13.37
N THR A 643 1.92 -17.76 14.34
CA THR A 643 0.86 -18.70 14.73
C THR A 643 0.21 -18.28 16.06
N VAL A 644 -0.97 -18.84 16.37
CA VAL A 644 -1.61 -18.64 17.68
C VAL A 644 -0.68 -19.04 18.82
N ARG A 645 0.12 -20.10 18.63
CA ARG A 645 1.11 -20.54 19.62
C ARG A 645 2.20 -19.49 19.83
N ASP A 646 2.67 -18.85 18.76
CA ASP A 646 3.64 -17.75 18.86
C ASP A 646 3.05 -16.54 19.59
N THR A 647 1.74 -16.31 19.52
CA THR A 647 1.08 -15.12 20.09
C THR A 647 0.72 -15.29 21.57
N ILE A 648 0.11 -16.43 21.95
CA ILE A 648 -0.47 -16.63 23.28
C ILE A 648 0.02 -17.89 24.02
N GLY A 649 1.05 -18.57 23.48
CA GLY A 649 1.54 -19.83 24.02
C GLY A 649 2.24 -19.75 25.39
N ASP A 650 2.56 -18.56 25.87
CA ASP A 650 3.19 -18.27 27.16
C ASP A 650 2.19 -17.74 28.20
N LEU A 651 0.92 -17.52 27.83
CA LEU A 651 -0.08 -17.03 28.78
C LEU A 651 -0.46 -18.13 29.80
N PRO A 652 -0.61 -17.78 31.08
CA PRO A 652 -1.01 -18.73 32.10
C PRO A 652 -2.45 -19.21 31.86
N LYS A 653 -2.76 -20.43 32.31
CA LYS A 653 -4.11 -20.96 32.20
C LYS A 653 -5.07 -20.16 33.11
N VAL A 654 -6.22 -19.76 32.55
CA VAL A 654 -7.33 -19.14 33.28
C VAL A 654 -8.61 -19.96 33.08
N GLU A 655 -9.58 -19.78 33.97
CA GLU A 655 -10.89 -20.44 33.91
C GLU A 655 -11.95 -19.53 33.27
N ASN A 656 -13.13 -20.09 32.97
CA ASN A 656 -14.30 -19.34 32.48
C ASN A 656 -14.71 -18.27 33.49
N GLY A 657 -14.90 -17.02 33.03
CA GLY A 657 -15.26 -15.90 33.90
C GLY A 657 -14.10 -15.32 34.69
N ALA A 658 -12.85 -15.58 34.29
CA ALA A 658 -11.68 -14.96 34.90
C ALA A 658 -11.78 -13.43 34.81
N SER A 659 -11.68 -12.76 35.97
CA SER A 659 -11.91 -11.32 36.11
C SER A 659 -10.76 -10.56 36.77
N LYS A 660 -9.68 -11.26 37.16
CA LYS A 660 -8.51 -10.64 37.77
C LYS A 660 -7.74 -9.84 36.70
N LEU A 661 -7.76 -8.52 36.83
CA LEU A 661 -7.19 -7.59 35.83
C LEU A 661 -5.67 -7.67 35.71
N ILE A 662 -4.96 -8.01 36.79
CA ILE A 662 -3.49 -8.07 36.81
C ILE A 662 -3.06 -9.45 37.32
N LEU A 663 -2.33 -10.18 36.50
CA LEU A 663 -1.73 -11.48 36.79
C LEU A 663 -0.21 -11.42 36.62
N GLU A 664 0.49 -12.46 37.06
CA GLU A 664 1.87 -12.71 36.65
C GLU A 664 1.85 -13.73 35.50
N TYR A 665 2.74 -13.57 34.52
CA TYR A 665 2.85 -14.52 33.41
C TYR A 665 3.25 -15.94 33.85
N GLY A 666 3.95 -16.08 34.96
CA GLY A 666 4.39 -17.38 35.50
C GLY A 666 5.55 -18.04 34.73
N GLY A 667 6.05 -17.44 33.65
CA GLY A 667 7.19 -17.93 32.87
C GLY A 667 7.77 -16.87 31.93
N GLU A 668 8.89 -17.22 31.29
CA GLU A 668 9.58 -16.39 30.29
C GLU A 668 8.90 -16.48 28.91
N PRO A 669 8.92 -15.40 28.11
CA PRO A 669 8.41 -15.45 26.74
C PRO A 669 9.21 -16.44 25.89
N THR A 670 8.50 -17.31 25.16
CA THR A 670 9.15 -18.40 24.41
C THR A 670 9.45 -18.00 22.97
N SER A 671 8.44 -17.52 22.26
CA SER A 671 8.52 -17.13 20.85
C SER A 671 9.18 -15.78 20.65
N TRP A 672 9.66 -15.53 19.43
CA TRP A 672 10.11 -14.20 19.02
C TRP A 672 9.02 -13.13 19.21
N PHE A 673 7.77 -13.45 18.85
CA PHE A 673 6.65 -12.51 18.96
C PHE A 673 6.35 -12.14 20.42
N GLN A 674 6.35 -13.11 21.32
CA GLN A 674 6.17 -12.89 22.76
C GLN A 674 7.28 -12.01 23.32
N LYS A 675 8.54 -12.29 22.97
CA LYS A 675 9.70 -11.49 23.40
C LYS A 675 9.58 -10.03 22.95
N LYS A 676 9.00 -9.78 21.77
CA LYS A 676 8.77 -8.44 21.24
C LYS A 676 7.63 -7.71 21.93
N ILE A 677 6.45 -8.32 21.99
CA ILE A 677 5.26 -7.66 22.55
C ILE A 677 5.37 -7.46 24.06
N ARG A 678 5.96 -8.41 24.77
CA ARG A 678 6.06 -8.36 26.23
C ARG A 678 7.20 -7.45 26.72
N GLY A 679 8.26 -7.30 25.92
CA GLY A 679 9.46 -6.57 26.32
C GLY A 679 10.02 -7.12 27.63
N SER A 680 10.29 -6.23 28.60
CA SER A 680 10.74 -6.60 29.95
C SER A 680 9.60 -6.72 30.97
N THR A 681 8.34 -6.78 30.53
CA THR A 681 7.18 -6.73 31.43
C THR A 681 6.92 -8.06 32.12
N ILE A 682 6.76 -8.03 33.44
CA ILE A 682 6.43 -9.20 34.27
C ILE A 682 4.95 -9.29 34.64
N ALA A 683 4.23 -8.17 34.62
CA ALA A 683 2.80 -8.10 34.89
C ALA A 683 2.00 -8.35 33.60
N LEU A 684 1.01 -9.24 33.68
CA LEU A 684 0.05 -9.53 32.62
C LEU A 684 -1.26 -8.82 32.93
N ASN A 685 -1.60 -7.81 32.13
CA ASN A 685 -2.87 -7.09 32.23
C ASN A 685 -3.92 -7.74 31.34
N ASP A 686 -5.18 -7.67 31.76
CA ASP A 686 -6.38 -7.98 30.97
C ASP A 686 -6.46 -9.40 30.39
N HIS A 687 -5.79 -10.37 31.02
CA HIS A 687 -5.99 -11.79 30.72
C HIS A 687 -7.25 -12.33 31.40
N ILE A 688 -8.37 -11.73 31.02
CA ILE A 688 -9.71 -11.98 31.53
C ILE A 688 -10.57 -12.66 30.46
N SER A 689 -11.64 -13.35 30.87
CA SER A 689 -12.57 -14.00 29.96
C SER A 689 -14.01 -13.73 30.34
N LYS A 690 -14.88 -13.62 29.33
CA LYS A 690 -16.32 -13.51 29.57
C LYS A 690 -16.83 -14.79 30.23
N GLU A 691 -17.65 -14.63 31.26
CA GLU A 691 -18.36 -15.75 31.86
C GLU A 691 -19.41 -16.30 30.88
N MET A 692 -19.21 -17.52 30.42
CA MET A 692 -20.17 -18.25 29.60
C MET A 692 -21.28 -18.84 30.48
N ASN A 693 -22.50 -18.90 29.93
CA ASN A 693 -23.56 -19.68 30.56
C ASN A 693 -23.18 -21.18 30.63
N GLU A 694 -23.82 -21.89 31.56
CA GLU A 694 -23.47 -23.28 31.88
C GLU A 694 -23.52 -24.20 30.66
N LEU A 695 -24.58 -24.11 29.84
CA LEU A 695 -24.73 -24.92 28.65
C LEU A 695 -23.59 -24.71 27.64
N ASN A 696 -23.18 -23.46 27.40
CA ASN A 696 -22.07 -23.15 26.50
C ASN A 696 -20.73 -23.61 27.09
N LEU A 697 -20.54 -23.48 28.41
CA LEU A 697 -19.35 -24.02 29.08
C LEU A 697 -19.27 -25.55 28.92
N ILE A 698 -20.38 -26.26 29.10
CA ILE A 698 -20.47 -27.71 28.88
C ILE A 698 -20.11 -28.04 27.44
N ARG A 699 -20.70 -27.35 26.45
CA ARG A 699 -20.37 -27.54 25.03
C ARG A 699 -18.87 -27.35 24.79
N CYS A 700 -18.29 -26.24 25.23
CA CYS A 700 -16.86 -25.97 25.06
C CYS A 700 -15.95 -27.04 25.69
N LYS A 701 -16.34 -27.60 26.85
CA LYS A 701 -15.59 -28.70 27.51
C LYS A 701 -15.61 -30.01 26.70
N HIS A 702 -16.64 -30.24 25.90
CA HIS A 702 -16.80 -31.47 25.10
C HIS A 702 -16.22 -31.36 23.69
N ILE A 703 -15.81 -30.17 23.23
CA ILE A 703 -15.11 -30.03 21.95
C ILE A 703 -13.74 -30.74 22.06
N PRO A 704 -13.44 -31.74 21.20
CA PRO A 704 -12.17 -32.44 21.26
C PRO A 704 -10.97 -31.51 21.00
N LYS A 705 -9.89 -31.70 21.75
CA LYS A 705 -8.66 -30.86 21.65
C LYS A 705 -7.74 -31.27 20.50
N ARG A 706 -8.29 -31.57 19.31
CA ARG A 706 -7.54 -31.83 18.08
C ARG A 706 -7.78 -30.72 17.06
N PRO A 707 -6.82 -30.40 16.17
CA PRO A 707 -6.96 -29.29 15.22
C PRO A 707 -8.20 -29.44 14.34
N GLY A 708 -8.93 -28.33 14.16
CA GLY A 708 -10.09 -28.25 13.29
C GLY A 708 -11.42 -28.70 13.91
N CYS A 709 -11.45 -29.07 15.20
CA CYS A 709 -12.69 -29.40 15.86
C CYS A 709 -13.58 -28.18 16.11
N ASP A 710 -14.87 -28.36 15.90
CA ASP A 710 -15.91 -27.35 16.15
C ASP A 710 -17.18 -27.98 16.73
N TRP A 711 -18.33 -27.31 16.58
CA TRP A 711 -19.60 -27.78 17.11
C TRP A 711 -20.11 -29.08 16.47
N HIS A 712 -19.63 -29.46 15.27
CA HIS A 712 -20.01 -30.72 14.62
C HIS A 712 -19.35 -31.94 15.28
N ASP A 713 -18.29 -31.75 16.08
CA ASP A 713 -17.60 -32.81 16.80
C ASP A 713 -18.16 -33.05 18.21
N LEU A 714 -19.23 -32.34 18.59
CA LEU A 714 -19.90 -32.56 19.86
C LEU A 714 -20.59 -33.92 19.88
N PRO A 715 -20.49 -34.70 20.98
CA PRO A 715 -21.19 -35.96 21.09
C PRO A 715 -22.71 -35.74 21.23
N ASP A 716 -23.51 -36.62 20.60
CA ASP A 716 -24.97 -36.65 20.74
C ASP A 716 -25.37 -37.28 22.10
N GLU A 717 -25.02 -36.60 23.19
CA GLU A 717 -25.30 -37.04 24.56
C GLU A 717 -26.37 -36.15 25.21
N LYS A 718 -27.31 -36.79 25.92
CA LYS A 718 -28.25 -36.06 26.79
C LYS A 718 -27.48 -35.56 28.01
N VAL A 719 -27.17 -34.27 28.03
CA VAL A 719 -26.68 -33.60 29.23
C VAL A 719 -27.87 -33.42 30.17
N ASN A 720 -27.93 -34.20 31.26
CA ASN A 720 -28.97 -34.06 32.26
C ASN A 720 -28.85 -32.68 32.92
N GLU A 721 -29.92 -31.88 32.83
CA GLU A 721 -30.07 -30.61 33.51
C GLU A 721 -30.04 -30.74 35.05
N THR A 722 -30.01 -31.95 35.63
CA THR A 722 -30.11 -32.17 37.08
C THR A 722 -28.86 -31.80 37.91
N VAL A 723 -27.79 -31.29 37.29
CA VAL A 723 -26.69 -30.61 38.02
C VAL A 723 -27.05 -29.13 38.33
N LEU A 724 -28.15 -28.60 37.78
CA LEU A 724 -28.63 -27.22 37.93
C LEU A 724 -29.13 -26.81 39.34
N LEU A 725 -29.12 -27.69 40.35
CA LEU A 725 -29.63 -27.37 41.71
C LEU A 725 -28.69 -27.74 42.87
N CYS A 726 -27.60 -28.50 42.65
CA CYS A 726 -26.78 -28.98 43.77
C CYS A 726 -25.66 -28.01 44.19
N SER A 727 -25.29 -27.03 43.37
CA SER A 727 -24.26 -26.03 43.70
C SER A 727 -24.77 -24.87 44.58
N CYS A 728 -26.09 -24.73 44.75
CA CYS A 728 -26.68 -23.70 45.60
C CYS A 728 -26.99 -24.18 47.04
N ILE A 729 -26.82 -25.47 47.36
CA ILE A 729 -27.20 -26.03 48.68
C ILE A 729 -25.99 -26.22 49.62
N HIS A 730 -24.75 -26.16 49.15
CA HIS A 730 -23.57 -26.23 50.04
C HIS A 730 -23.13 -24.88 50.67
N CYS A 731 -23.93 -23.82 50.55
CA CYS A 731 -23.76 -22.57 51.30
C CYS A 731 -24.82 -22.35 52.41
N PHE A 732 -25.70 -23.33 52.65
CA PHE A 732 -26.63 -23.33 53.79
C PHE A 732 -26.75 -24.73 54.38
N CYS A 733 -25.75 -25.15 55.15
CA CYS A 733 -25.83 -26.09 56.26
C CYS A 733 -24.56 -25.99 57.10
#